data_AF-A0A068WNJ2-F1
#
_entry.id   AF-A0A068WNJ2-F1
#
_cell.length_a   1.000
_cell.length_b   1.000
_cell.length_c   1.000
_cell.angle_alpha   90.00
_cell.angle_beta   90.00
_cell.angle_gamma   90.00
#
_symmetry.space_group_name_H-M   'P 1'
#
loop_
_entity.id
_entity.type
_entity.pdbx_description
1 polymer ?
#
loop_
_entity_poly.entity_id
_entity_poly.type
_entity_poly.pdbx_seq_one_letter_code
_entity_poly.pdbx_strand_id
1 'polypeptide(L)'
;MRVAALVSGGKDSIFSILESISQNHEVVALVNMQPPGVRYLAEAMNIPLYQSRIMHAATCHSLTYDVPPRDEVEDLFGLLSLVHRTHDDIKGLVSGAILSNYQRERVESICERLSWVSLAYLWRRDQKELLLDMVGAGVMAKIVKIASFGLDVERDLGCWIADFVPRAFCLADDSNCALNPCGEGGEFETFTFDCPLFTKRIVPLEEPRVVIHSSDPFATVAYLRYTGFRLESKDRINISSSREALLNIAKDITVGGDVIHRRPFVSTEDRLTDLSTAVPLEISRDIPNTERRDCLFGDQPLLTPVDTTCIGVDCSTVETELHLRLKNATQSAFSKLELLLSRFGLNFDSVIHCHLTTSAEISDSSVLGSIDNSFKQIFDSPSARRRRVGNAPPSLVCLSSPWPLEVLNRFTIVGVGKDEIIVVAISSIVVAVEVRHTADVEAMRVRSLSYWAPAVTASYSQAIRFASECFYSGQIGLVPETLELPLPSTSTVLQSESLQSHIEQQCWLALRHTHRVMKVMEPGGWRSLFYSVVYATSLSVLQSVRNKFHATVCAAVTAADGRAWCACDARVAWAVVSALPKGAVVQWQFATSRRPLHLHVMVSAVAADEIPPPAHPGCCRFVLFKCGAVVPPHLGLPIVPVVRFLEESVNYVCVNLCYE
;
A
#
# COMPACT_ATOMS: atom_id res chain seq x y z
N MET A 1 -15.40 3.34 13.76
CA MET A 1 -15.44 4.84 13.68
C MET A 1 -16.74 5.29 13.05
N ARG A 2 -17.19 6.53 13.28
CA ARG A 2 -18.29 7.16 12.52
C ARG A 2 -17.76 7.71 11.19
N VAL A 3 -18.44 7.39 10.09
CA VAL A 3 -17.96 7.66 8.73
C VAL A 3 -19.08 8.20 7.83
N ALA A 4 -18.69 8.99 6.83
CA ALA A 4 -19.52 9.29 5.67
C ALA A 4 -19.26 8.26 4.55
N ALA A 5 -20.21 8.04 3.66
CA ALA A 5 -20.05 7.15 2.51
C ALA A 5 -20.44 7.83 1.20
N LEU A 6 -19.57 7.74 0.20
CA LEU A 6 -19.89 8.12 -1.17
C LEU A 6 -20.82 7.06 -1.78
N VAL A 7 -22.00 7.49 -2.21
CA VAL A 7 -23.01 6.59 -2.81
C VAL A 7 -23.33 7.03 -4.24
N SER A 8 -23.21 6.11 -5.20
CA SER A 8 -23.64 6.30 -6.59
C SER A 8 -24.98 5.62 -6.88
N GLY A 9 -25.32 4.63 -6.04
CA GLY A 9 -26.50 3.79 -6.17
C GLY A 9 -26.27 2.45 -6.87
N GLY A 10 -25.07 2.24 -7.41
CA GLY A 10 -24.65 0.95 -7.94
C GLY A 10 -24.11 -0.01 -6.87
N LYS A 11 -23.91 -1.26 -7.29
CA LYS A 11 -23.46 -2.39 -6.46
C LYS A 11 -22.19 -2.07 -5.64
N ASP A 12 -21.24 -1.34 -6.21
CA ASP A 12 -19.92 -1.10 -5.61
C ASP A 12 -20.01 -0.20 -4.38
N SER A 13 -20.77 0.89 -4.50
CA SER A 13 -20.98 1.82 -3.39
C SER A 13 -21.74 1.17 -2.23
N ILE A 14 -22.74 0.34 -2.53
CA ILE A 14 -23.54 -0.36 -1.51
C ILE A 14 -22.71 -1.46 -0.84
N PHE A 15 -21.94 -2.22 -1.60
CA PHE A 15 -21.09 -3.26 -1.04
C PHE A 15 -19.96 -2.67 -0.19
N SER A 16 -19.37 -1.54 -0.59
CA SER A 16 -18.38 -0.83 0.23
C SER A 16 -18.96 -0.33 1.56
N ILE A 17 -20.23 0.11 1.58
CA ILE A 17 -20.95 0.44 2.82
C ILE A 17 -21.08 -0.81 3.71
N LEU A 18 -21.51 -1.94 3.16
CA LEU A 18 -21.61 -3.20 3.92
C LEU A 18 -20.26 -3.64 4.49
N GLU A 19 -19.18 -3.53 3.70
CA GLU A 19 -17.81 -3.81 4.16
C GLU A 19 -17.38 -2.87 5.29
N SER A 20 -17.72 -1.58 5.23
CA SER A 20 -17.41 -0.66 6.33
C SER A 20 -18.11 -1.04 7.64
N ILE A 21 -19.36 -1.52 7.57
CA ILE A 21 -20.11 -2.00 8.74
C ILE A 21 -19.51 -3.31 9.26
N SER A 22 -19.09 -4.22 8.38
CA SER A 22 -18.41 -5.46 8.77
C SER A 22 -17.10 -5.20 9.52
N GLN A 23 -16.42 -4.10 9.19
CA GLN A 23 -15.23 -3.57 9.88
C GLN A 23 -15.56 -2.71 11.11
N ASN A 24 -16.79 -2.77 11.62
CA ASN A 24 -17.25 -2.05 12.82
C ASN A 24 -17.24 -0.52 12.67
N HIS A 25 -17.44 0.00 11.45
CA HIS A 25 -17.73 1.41 11.23
C HIS A 25 -19.23 1.68 11.24
N GLU A 26 -19.60 2.86 11.70
CA GLU A 26 -20.98 3.35 11.69
C GLU A 26 -21.12 4.39 10.58
N VAL A 27 -21.94 4.09 9.56
CA VAL A 27 -22.19 4.99 8.44
C VAL A 27 -23.32 5.95 8.81
N VAL A 28 -22.99 7.23 8.97
CA VAL A 28 -23.94 8.23 9.51
C VAL A 28 -24.39 9.29 8.49
N ALA A 29 -23.73 9.34 7.34
CA ALA A 29 -24.08 10.24 6.25
C ALA A 29 -23.79 9.59 4.90
N LEU A 30 -24.74 9.67 3.99
CA LEU A 30 -24.56 9.35 2.58
C LEU A 30 -24.28 10.64 1.81
N VAL A 31 -23.32 10.58 0.90
CA VAL A 31 -22.91 11.73 0.10
C VAL A 31 -22.97 11.36 -1.37
N ASN A 32 -23.67 12.18 -2.16
CA ASN A 32 -23.79 11.97 -3.60
C ASN A 32 -23.63 13.28 -4.36
N MET A 33 -22.86 13.21 -5.44
CA MET A 33 -22.93 14.18 -6.52
C MET A 33 -23.87 13.59 -7.57
N GLN A 34 -24.98 14.28 -7.86
CA GLN A 34 -26.12 13.88 -8.74
C GLN A 34 -25.97 12.63 -9.62
N PRO A 35 -27.00 11.75 -9.73
CA PRO A 35 -28.40 12.10 -10.07
C PRO A 35 -29.47 11.70 -9.00
N PRO A 36 -30.78 12.05 -9.16
CA PRO A 36 -31.77 12.02 -8.06
C PRO A 36 -32.22 10.63 -7.55
N GLY A 37 -31.89 9.53 -8.24
CA GLY A 37 -32.33 8.17 -7.85
C GLY A 37 -31.81 7.72 -6.47
N VAL A 38 -30.72 8.32 -6.01
CA VAL A 38 -30.05 7.98 -4.75
C VAL A 38 -30.90 8.25 -3.50
N ARG A 39 -31.90 9.14 -3.58
CA ARG A 39 -32.80 9.43 -2.45
C ARG A 39 -33.51 8.17 -1.92
N TYR A 40 -33.93 7.28 -2.81
CA TYR A 40 -34.64 6.06 -2.45
C TYR A 40 -33.75 5.09 -1.67
N LEU A 41 -32.45 5.07 -1.97
CA LEU A 41 -31.45 4.27 -1.25
C LEU A 41 -31.25 4.81 0.17
N ALA A 42 -31.16 6.13 0.31
CA ALA A 42 -31.02 6.78 1.61
C ALA A 42 -32.25 6.52 2.51
N GLU A 43 -33.45 6.65 1.95
CA GLU A 43 -34.70 6.31 2.64
C GLU A 43 -34.80 4.81 2.97
N ALA A 44 -34.32 3.93 2.08
CA ALA A 44 -34.29 2.49 2.31
C ALA A 44 -33.31 2.08 3.43
N MET A 45 -32.13 2.70 3.49
CA MET A 45 -31.14 2.47 4.55
C MET A 45 -31.47 3.20 5.85
N ASN A 46 -32.36 4.19 5.82
CA ASN A 46 -32.61 5.12 6.91
C ASN A 46 -31.34 5.89 7.34
N ILE A 47 -30.56 6.39 6.37
CA ILE A 47 -29.34 7.18 6.58
C ILE A 47 -29.51 8.54 5.89
N PRO A 48 -29.16 9.68 6.53
CA PRO A 48 -29.26 11.00 5.93
C PRO A 48 -28.45 11.14 4.62
N LEU A 49 -29.07 11.74 3.59
CA LEU A 49 -28.43 12.03 2.31
C LEU A 49 -28.05 13.51 2.17
N TYR A 50 -26.78 13.75 1.86
CA TYR A 50 -26.24 15.04 1.45
C TYR A 50 -25.96 14.99 -0.05
N GLN A 51 -26.65 15.84 -0.81
CA GLN A 51 -26.57 15.82 -2.27
C GLN A 51 -26.29 17.21 -2.82
N SER A 52 -25.37 17.28 -3.79
CA SER A 52 -25.08 18.50 -4.54
C SER A 52 -24.93 18.19 -6.04
N ARG A 53 -24.92 19.24 -6.86
CA ARG A 53 -24.62 19.15 -8.30
C ARG A 53 -23.13 19.31 -8.53
N ILE A 54 -22.61 18.62 -9.54
CA ILE A 54 -21.29 18.92 -10.09
C ILE A 54 -21.43 20.20 -10.91
N MET A 55 -20.69 21.23 -10.55
CA MET A 55 -20.72 22.55 -11.18
C MET A 55 -19.54 22.72 -12.14
N HIS A 56 -18.44 22.02 -11.88
CA HIS A 56 -17.19 22.16 -12.60
C HIS A 56 -16.79 20.87 -13.33
N ALA A 57 -15.99 21.00 -14.40
CA ALA A 57 -15.48 19.86 -15.14
C ALA A 57 -14.29 19.20 -14.42
N ALA A 58 -14.01 17.94 -14.77
CA ALA A 58 -12.74 17.30 -14.43
C ALA A 58 -11.61 17.97 -15.23
N THR A 59 -10.84 18.83 -14.57
CA THR A 59 -9.72 19.58 -15.17
C THR A 59 -8.37 18.97 -14.83
N CYS A 60 -8.26 18.33 -13.66
CA CYS A 60 -7.07 17.56 -13.30
C CYS A 60 -7.15 16.17 -13.94
N HIS A 61 -6.35 15.92 -14.99
CA HIS A 61 -6.23 14.60 -15.61
C HIS A 61 -5.00 13.81 -15.13
N SER A 62 -4.15 14.43 -14.29
CA SER A 62 -3.02 13.73 -13.67
C SER A 62 -3.49 12.61 -12.74
N LEU A 63 -2.63 11.59 -12.59
CA LEU A 63 -2.78 10.55 -11.57
C LEU A 63 -2.77 11.21 -10.19
N THR A 64 -1.75 12.00 -9.90
CA THR A 64 -1.68 12.84 -8.70
C THR A 64 -2.64 14.01 -8.79
N TYR A 65 -3.42 14.23 -7.73
CA TYR A 65 -4.39 15.33 -7.69
C TYR A 65 -3.75 16.65 -7.24
N ASP A 66 -3.45 17.52 -8.21
CA ASP A 66 -3.03 18.89 -7.97
C ASP A 66 -4.25 19.80 -7.92
N VAL A 67 -4.72 20.15 -6.71
CA VAL A 67 -5.94 20.95 -6.42
C VAL A 67 -6.11 22.14 -7.37
N PRO A 68 -6.87 22.00 -8.48
CA PRO A 68 -7.07 23.07 -9.45
C PRO A 68 -8.22 23.97 -8.98
N PRO A 69 -8.20 25.27 -9.32
CA PRO A 69 -9.39 26.06 -9.20
C PRO A 69 -10.47 25.51 -10.14
N ARG A 70 -11.72 25.39 -9.64
CA ARG A 70 -12.90 25.01 -10.44
C ARG A 70 -12.80 23.60 -11.04
N ASP A 71 -12.55 22.61 -10.20
CA ASP A 71 -12.54 21.18 -10.55
C ASP A 71 -13.68 20.44 -9.84
N GLU A 72 -14.22 19.37 -10.45
CA GLU A 72 -15.34 18.58 -9.90
C GLU A 72 -15.07 18.03 -8.49
N VAL A 73 -13.81 17.72 -8.17
CA VAL A 73 -13.41 17.20 -6.86
C VAL A 73 -13.51 18.29 -5.80
N GLU A 74 -13.38 19.57 -6.17
CA GLU A 74 -13.59 20.70 -5.24
C GLU A 74 -15.08 20.92 -4.94
N ASP A 75 -15.98 20.57 -5.87
CA ASP A 75 -17.42 20.55 -5.59
C ASP A 75 -17.75 19.49 -4.53
N LEU A 76 -17.16 18.29 -4.68
CA LEU A 76 -17.27 17.22 -3.69
C LEU A 76 -16.64 17.63 -2.34
N PHE A 77 -15.46 18.27 -2.35
CA PHE A 77 -14.83 18.82 -1.15
C PHE A 77 -15.73 19.83 -0.44
N GLY A 78 -16.40 20.71 -1.19
CA GLY A 78 -17.35 21.68 -0.66
C GLY A 78 -18.53 21.02 0.05
N LEU A 79 -19.11 19.99 -0.55
CA LEU A 79 -20.20 19.21 0.04
C LEU A 79 -19.74 18.45 1.31
N LEU A 80 -18.60 17.78 1.25
CA LEU A 80 -18.05 17.05 2.41
C LEU A 80 -17.65 18.01 3.54
N SER A 81 -17.20 19.22 3.23
CA SER A 81 -16.96 20.26 4.23
C SER A 81 -18.25 20.69 4.94
N LEU A 82 -19.39 20.70 4.24
CA LEU A 82 -20.69 20.94 4.86
C LEU A 82 -21.08 19.77 5.79
N VAL A 83 -20.87 18.54 5.33
CA VAL A 83 -21.09 17.34 6.16
C VAL A 83 -20.24 17.39 7.42
N HIS A 84 -18.95 17.73 7.30
CA HIS A 84 -18.03 17.82 8.43
C HIS A 84 -18.43 18.90 9.45
N ARG A 85 -19.00 20.03 9.00
CA ARG A 85 -19.55 21.05 9.91
C ARG A 85 -20.84 20.60 10.61
N THR A 86 -21.61 19.72 9.97
CA THR A 86 -22.88 19.21 10.51
C THR A 86 -22.64 18.02 11.45
N HIS A 87 -21.58 17.23 11.20
CA HIS A 87 -21.15 16.06 11.96
C HIS A 87 -19.65 16.18 12.24
N ASP A 88 -19.29 16.74 13.39
CA ASP A 88 -17.90 16.97 13.82
C ASP A 88 -17.18 15.68 14.26
N ASP A 89 -17.94 14.62 14.50
CA ASP A 89 -17.51 13.30 14.94
C ASP A 89 -17.18 12.32 13.81
N ILE A 90 -17.48 12.66 12.56
CA ILE A 90 -17.05 11.87 11.40
C ILE A 90 -15.52 11.93 11.28
N LYS A 91 -14.90 10.76 11.16
CA LYS A 91 -13.43 10.58 11.04
C LYS A 91 -13.00 9.86 9.77
N GLY A 92 -13.91 9.52 8.87
CA GLY A 92 -13.56 8.80 7.65
C GLY A 92 -14.60 8.90 6.54
N LEU A 93 -14.16 8.55 5.34
CA LEU A 93 -14.96 8.55 4.11
C LEU A 93 -14.82 7.21 3.40
N VAL A 94 -15.96 6.55 3.18
CA VAL A 94 -16.06 5.28 2.45
C VAL A 94 -16.25 5.55 0.96
N SER A 95 -15.49 4.84 0.12
CA SER A 95 -15.58 4.90 -1.33
C SER A 95 -15.72 3.50 -1.95
N GLY A 96 -16.43 3.41 -3.08
CA GLY A 96 -16.64 2.16 -3.82
C GLY A 96 -15.61 1.92 -4.94
N ALA A 97 -14.43 2.56 -4.91
CA ALA A 97 -13.43 2.40 -5.96
C ALA A 97 -12.78 1.01 -5.90
N ILE A 98 -12.73 0.31 -7.04
CA ILE A 98 -12.18 -1.05 -7.12
C ILE A 98 -10.79 -1.07 -7.76
N LEU A 99 -10.59 -0.48 -8.95
CA LEU A 99 -9.27 -0.53 -9.61
C LEU A 99 -8.68 0.85 -9.88
N SER A 100 -9.52 1.85 -10.16
CA SER A 100 -9.08 3.19 -10.55
C SER A 100 -8.25 3.93 -9.48
N ASN A 101 -6.95 4.11 -9.75
CA ASN A 101 -6.07 5.00 -8.99
C ASN A 101 -6.55 6.46 -9.04
N TYR A 102 -7.03 6.89 -10.20
CA TYR A 102 -7.55 8.24 -10.42
C TYR A 102 -8.64 8.60 -9.39
N GLN A 103 -9.60 7.70 -9.16
CA GLN A 103 -10.68 7.91 -8.20
C GLN A 103 -10.17 7.86 -6.75
N ARG A 104 -9.34 6.86 -6.41
CA ARG A 104 -8.79 6.68 -5.06
C ARG A 104 -8.00 7.91 -4.61
N GLU A 105 -7.07 8.40 -5.43
CA GLU A 105 -6.17 9.50 -5.05
C GLU A 105 -6.92 10.83 -4.83
N ARG A 106 -8.03 11.05 -5.55
CA ARG A 106 -8.92 12.22 -5.36
C ARG A 106 -9.66 12.16 -4.02
N VAL A 107 -10.20 11.00 -3.68
CA VAL A 107 -10.85 10.77 -2.37
C VAL A 107 -9.84 10.93 -1.24
N GLU A 108 -8.64 10.34 -1.38
CA GLU A 108 -7.57 10.49 -0.40
C GLU A 108 -7.11 11.94 -0.22
N SER A 109 -7.04 12.73 -1.30
CA SER A 109 -6.71 14.16 -1.25
C SER A 109 -7.75 14.95 -0.45
N ILE A 110 -9.04 14.69 -0.66
CA ILE A 110 -10.12 15.30 0.13
C ILE A 110 -10.00 14.90 1.60
N CYS A 111 -9.79 13.60 1.87
CA CYS A 111 -9.68 13.07 3.22
C CYS A 111 -8.50 13.71 3.98
N GLU A 112 -7.34 13.84 3.35
CA GLU A 112 -6.17 14.51 3.94
C GLU A 112 -6.51 15.95 4.37
N ARG A 113 -7.19 16.72 3.53
CA ARG A 113 -7.58 18.11 3.81
C ARG A 113 -8.64 18.24 4.89
N LEU A 114 -9.51 17.24 5.04
CA LEU A 114 -10.52 17.17 6.11
C LEU A 114 -9.99 16.49 7.39
N SER A 115 -8.74 16.02 7.40
CA SER A 115 -8.19 15.17 8.47
C SER A 115 -9.05 13.92 8.74
N TRP A 116 -9.59 13.33 7.67
CA TRP A 116 -10.35 12.10 7.66
C TRP A 116 -9.52 10.92 7.14
N VAL A 117 -9.91 9.71 7.51
CA VAL A 117 -9.35 8.47 6.98
C VAL A 117 -10.12 8.05 5.73
N SER A 118 -9.41 7.81 4.62
CA SER A 118 -10.02 7.25 3.40
C SER A 118 -10.21 5.74 3.55
N LEU A 119 -11.41 5.23 3.29
CA LEU A 119 -11.76 3.80 3.35
C LEU A 119 -12.10 3.31 1.94
N ALA A 120 -11.29 2.40 1.39
CA ALA A 120 -11.42 1.84 0.05
C ALA A 120 -11.22 0.32 0.08
N TYR A 121 -12.10 -0.38 0.80
CA TYR A 121 -12.01 -1.83 1.04
C TYR A 121 -12.02 -2.69 -0.22
N LEU A 122 -12.64 -2.20 -1.30
CA LEU A 122 -12.74 -2.92 -2.56
C LEU A 122 -11.49 -2.76 -3.44
N TRP A 123 -10.61 -1.82 -3.10
CA TRP A 123 -9.51 -1.45 -3.97
C TRP A 123 -8.52 -2.60 -4.14
N ARG A 124 -8.15 -2.89 -5.40
CA ARG A 124 -7.26 -3.99 -5.84
C ARG A 124 -7.74 -5.41 -5.48
N ARG A 125 -8.99 -5.61 -5.05
CA ARG A 125 -9.57 -6.95 -4.93
C ARG A 125 -9.74 -7.59 -6.30
N ASP A 126 -9.70 -8.91 -6.35
CA ASP A 126 -10.04 -9.68 -7.55
C ASP A 126 -11.51 -9.44 -7.93
N GLN A 127 -11.76 -9.00 -9.17
CA GLN A 127 -13.08 -8.54 -9.60
C GLN A 127 -14.07 -9.69 -9.82
N LYS A 128 -13.60 -10.91 -10.11
CA LYS A 128 -14.49 -12.09 -10.19
C LYS A 128 -14.96 -12.46 -8.80
N GLU A 129 -14.02 -12.62 -7.86
CA GLU A 129 -14.31 -12.89 -6.46
C GLU A 129 -15.20 -11.81 -5.82
N LEU A 130 -14.94 -10.55 -6.13
CA LEU A 130 -15.71 -9.42 -5.62
C LEU A 130 -17.16 -9.44 -6.13
N LEU A 131 -17.39 -9.76 -7.41
CA LEU A 131 -18.75 -9.90 -7.95
C LEU A 131 -19.50 -11.05 -7.28
N LEU A 132 -18.83 -12.19 -7.04
CA LEU A 132 -19.41 -13.32 -6.30
C LEU A 132 -19.77 -12.92 -4.87
N ASP A 133 -18.92 -12.15 -4.20
CA ASP A 133 -19.17 -11.67 -2.84
C ASP A 133 -20.35 -10.69 -2.79
N MET A 134 -20.51 -9.80 -3.77
CA MET A 134 -21.68 -8.93 -3.87
C MET A 134 -22.98 -9.75 -3.98
N VAL A 135 -22.99 -10.77 -4.84
CA VAL A 135 -24.15 -11.67 -5.01
C VAL A 135 -24.40 -12.51 -3.75
N GLY A 136 -23.33 -13.07 -3.17
CA GLY A 136 -23.36 -13.84 -1.92
C GLY A 136 -23.84 -13.01 -0.73
N ALA A 137 -23.52 -11.72 -0.71
CA ALA A 137 -23.96 -10.76 0.29
C ALA A 137 -25.43 -10.35 0.11
N GLY A 138 -26.09 -10.78 -0.97
CA GLY A 138 -27.48 -10.41 -1.24
C GLY A 138 -27.63 -8.98 -1.76
N VAL A 139 -26.62 -8.41 -2.42
CA VAL A 139 -26.75 -7.15 -3.15
C VAL A 139 -27.59 -7.39 -4.41
N MET A 140 -28.87 -7.01 -4.36
CA MET A 140 -29.81 -7.17 -5.47
C MET A 140 -29.72 -5.98 -6.40
N ALA A 141 -28.76 -5.99 -7.33
CA ALA A 141 -28.58 -4.92 -8.31
C ALA A 141 -28.93 -5.37 -9.73
N LYS A 142 -29.50 -4.46 -10.53
CA LYS A 142 -29.69 -4.66 -11.98
C LYS A 142 -28.69 -3.84 -12.77
N ILE A 143 -28.30 -4.34 -13.94
CA ILE A 143 -27.59 -3.56 -14.96
C ILE A 143 -28.57 -2.51 -15.52
N VAL A 144 -28.24 -1.24 -15.34
CA VAL A 144 -29.09 -0.11 -15.79
C VAL A 144 -28.47 0.71 -16.91
N LYS A 145 -27.21 0.47 -17.23
CA LYS A 145 -26.53 1.03 -18.39
C LYS A 145 -25.46 0.07 -18.88
N ILE A 146 -25.30 0.00 -20.19
CA ILE A 146 -24.19 -0.70 -20.86
C ILE A 146 -23.51 0.28 -21.81
N ALA A 147 -22.19 0.13 -21.95
CA ALA A 147 -21.35 0.98 -22.81
C ALA A 147 -20.05 0.28 -23.22
N SER A 148 -20.05 -1.05 -23.35
CA SER A 148 -18.86 -1.82 -23.73
C SER A 148 -19.13 -2.77 -24.88
N PHE A 149 -18.05 -3.13 -25.59
CA PHE A 149 -18.06 -4.18 -26.59
C PHE A 149 -18.49 -5.52 -25.95
N GLY A 150 -19.20 -6.33 -26.72
CA GLY A 150 -19.66 -7.65 -26.28
C GLY A 150 -20.92 -7.66 -25.41
N LEU A 151 -21.37 -6.52 -24.89
CA LEU A 151 -22.64 -6.35 -24.15
C LEU A 151 -23.82 -6.09 -25.10
N ASP A 152 -24.95 -6.73 -24.85
CA ASP A 152 -26.14 -6.69 -25.69
C ASP A 152 -27.35 -6.08 -24.98
N VAL A 153 -28.14 -5.27 -25.71
CA VAL A 153 -29.27 -4.53 -25.14
C VAL A 153 -30.40 -5.45 -24.70
N GLU A 154 -30.74 -6.48 -25.47
CA GLU A 154 -31.88 -7.34 -25.17
C GLU A 154 -31.55 -8.35 -24.08
N ARG A 155 -30.30 -8.82 -24.06
CA ARG A 155 -29.84 -9.85 -23.13
C ARG A 155 -29.29 -9.31 -21.81
N ASP A 156 -28.52 -8.21 -21.80
CA ASP A 156 -27.74 -7.81 -20.63
C ASP A 156 -28.35 -6.63 -19.87
N LEU A 157 -28.98 -5.69 -20.58
CA LEU A 157 -29.58 -4.52 -19.95
C LEU A 157 -30.84 -4.93 -19.15
N GLY A 158 -30.86 -4.59 -17.86
CA GLY A 158 -31.95 -4.95 -16.94
C GLY A 158 -31.78 -6.28 -16.24
N CYS A 159 -30.76 -7.07 -16.57
CA CYS A 159 -30.43 -8.31 -15.88
C CYS A 159 -29.95 -8.06 -14.46
N TRP A 160 -30.28 -8.98 -13.56
CA TRP A 160 -29.72 -9.00 -12.21
C TRP A 160 -28.25 -9.38 -12.27
N ILE A 161 -27.43 -8.77 -11.41
CA ILE A 161 -26.00 -9.10 -11.37
C ILE A 161 -25.76 -10.58 -11.05
N ALA A 162 -26.66 -11.22 -10.29
CA ALA A 162 -26.60 -12.65 -9.96
C ALA A 162 -26.73 -13.53 -11.22
N ASP A 163 -27.66 -13.19 -12.11
CA ASP A 163 -27.88 -13.92 -13.38
C ASP A 163 -26.80 -13.57 -14.41
N PHE A 164 -26.18 -12.39 -14.29
CA PHE A 164 -25.15 -11.92 -15.21
C PHE A 164 -23.76 -12.53 -14.95
N VAL A 165 -23.48 -13.04 -13.73
CA VAL A 165 -22.14 -13.55 -13.35
C VAL A 165 -21.52 -14.52 -14.38
N PRO A 166 -22.20 -15.58 -14.85
CA PRO A 166 -21.59 -16.54 -15.77
C PRO A 166 -21.16 -15.87 -17.08
N ARG A 167 -21.97 -14.92 -17.55
CA ARG A 167 -21.70 -14.15 -18.76
C ARG A 167 -20.57 -13.15 -18.55
N ALA A 168 -20.55 -12.44 -17.43
CA ALA A 168 -19.45 -11.55 -17.08
C ALA A 168 -18.10 -12.27 -17.07
N PHE A 169 -18.06 -13.49 -16.53
CA PHE A 169 -16.83 -14.29 -16.47
C PHE A 169 -16.41 -14.79 -17.85
N CYS A 170 -17.37 -15.26 -18.65
CA CYS A 170 -17.11 -15.66 -20.03
C CYS A 170 -16.52 -14.52 -20.86
N LEU A 171 -17.03 -13.29 -20.71
CA LEU A 171 -16.49 -12.11 -21.39
C LEU A 171 -15.13 -11.69 -20.81
N ALA A 172 -14.95 -11.75 -19.49
CA ALA A 172 -13.67 -11.41 -18.86
C ALA A 172 -12.52 -12.34 -19.28
N ASP A 173 -12.83 -13.60 -19.62
CA ASP A 173 -11.86 -14.58 -20.11
C ASP A 173 -11.65 -14.52 -21.64
N ASP A 174 -12.41 -13.68 -22.36
CA ASP A 174 -12.24 -13.50 -23.79
C ASP A 174 -11.05 -12.59 -24.09
N SER A 175 -10.06 -13.13 -24.80
CA SER A 175 -8.85 -12.39 -25.20
C SER A 175 -9.12 -11.25 -26.18
N ASN A 176 -10.24 -11.27 -26.90
CA ASN A 176 -10.63 -10.21 -27.83
C ASN A 176 -11.54 -9.14 -27.20
N CYS A 177 -12.13 -9.44 -26.04
CA CYS A 177 -13.15 -8.61 -25.39
C CYS A 177 -13.11 -8.79 -23.86
N ALA A 178 -11.98 -8.45 -23.24
CA ALA A 178 -11.80 -8.63 -21.80
C ALA A 178 -12.63 -7.60 -21.00
N LEU A 179 -13.91 -7.91 -20.80
CA LEU A 179 -14.81 -7.15 -19.94
C LEU A 179 -14.31 -7.21 -18.50
N ASN A 180 -14.33 -6.08 -17.78
CA ASN A 180 -14.17 -6.11 -16.35
C ASN A 180 -15.43 -6.70 -15.68
N PRO A 181 -15.32 -7.78 -14.87
CA PRO A 181 -16.48 -8.39 -14.20
C PRO A 181 -17.28 -7.43 -13.32
N CYS A 182 -16.64 -6.38 -12.79
CA CYS A 182 -17.27 -5.36 -11.98
C CYS A 182 -17.63 -4.10 -12.79
N GLY A 183 -17.45 -4.06 -14.10
CA GLY A 183 -17.82 -2.92 -14.94
C GLY A 183 -16.95 -1.67 -14.73
N GLU A 184 -15.72 -1.85 -14.22
CA GLU A 184 -14.73 -0.77 -14.13
C GLU A 184 -14.52 -0.11 -15.51
N GLY A 185 -14.18 1.19 -15.53
CA GLY A 185 -14.08 1.95 -16.78
C GLY A 185 -15.43 2.37 -17.36
N GLY A 186 -16.55 2.05 -16.70
CA GLY A 186 -17.89 2.45 -17.12
C GLY A 186 -18.51 1.52 -18.16
N GLU A 187 -18.00 0.29 -18.27
CA GLU A 187 -18.49 -0.72 -19.22
C GLU A 187 -19.96 -1.05 -19.02
N PHE A 188 -20.40 -1.09 -17.75
CA PHE A 188 -21.79 -1.13 -17.37
C PHE A 188 -22.00 -0.45 -16.01
N GLU A 189 -23.20 0.07 -15.77
CA GLU A 189 -23.59 0.64 -14.48
C GLU A 189 -24.76 -0.15 -13.90
N THR A 190 -24.87 -0.14 -12.58
CA THR A 190 -25.92 -0.86 -11.86
C THR A 190 -26.74 0.06 -10.96
N PHE A 191 -27.95 -0.38 -10.62
CA PHE A 191 -28.75 0.22 -9.56
C PHE A 191 -29.19 -0.89 -8.59
N THR A 192 -28.96 -0.66 -7.30
CA THR A 192 -29.28 -1.64 -6.24
C THR A 192 -30.71 -1.44 -5.75
N PHE A 193 -31.54 -2.48 -5.89
CA PHE A 193 -32.94 -2.48 -5.49
C PHE A 193 -33.17 -2.98 -4.06
N ASP A 194 -32.31 -3.88 -3.58
CA ASP A 194 -32.34 -4.36 -2.20
C ASP A 194 -30.94 -4.83 -1.76
N CYS A 195 -30.69 -4.81 -0.46
CA CYS A 195 -29.57 -5.50 0.15
C CYS A 195 -29.88 -5.75 1.65
N PRO A 196 -29.07 -6.53 2.38
CA PRO A 196 -29.34 -6.83 3.78
C PRO A 196 -29.45 -5.59 4.67
N LEU A 197 -28.74 -4.50 4.36
CA LEU A 197 -28.81 -3.25 5.14
C LEU A 197 -30.15 -2.52 4.97
N PHE A 198 -30.89 -2.74 3.88
CA PHE A 198 -32.09 -1.97 3.58
C PHE A 198 -33.23 -2.39 4.50
N THR A 199 -33.88 -1.40 5.12
CA THR A 199 -35.12 -1.55 5.89
C THR A 199 -36.36 -1.64 5.00
N LYS A 200 -36.25 -1.12 3.77
CA LYS A 200 -37.27 -1.19 2.73
C LYS A 200 -36.63 -1.56 1.39
N ARG A 201 -37.25 -2.46 0.63
CA ARG A 201 -36.82 -2.73 -0.76
C ARG A 201 -37.38 -1.67 -1.70
N ILE A 202 -36.62 -1.36 -2.74
CA ILE A 202 -36.99 -0.40 -3.77
C ILE A 202 -37.70 -1.15 -4.89
N VAL A 203 -38.89 -0.69 -5.29
CA VAL A 203 -39.69 -1.31 -6.34
C VAL A 203 -40.02 -0.27 -7.41
N PRO A 204 -39.72 -0.52 -8.70
CA PRO A 204 -40.18 0.32 -9.79
C PRO A 204 -41.70 0.49 -9.78
N LEU A 205 -42.18 1.69 -10.13
CA LEU A 205 -43.61 1.92 -10.32
C LEU A 205 -44.14 1.25 -11.59
N GLU A 206 -43.30 1.23 -12.64
CA GLU A 206 -43.59 0.72 -13.97
C GLU A 206 -42.32 0.07 -14.54
N GLU A 207 -42.48 -0.70 -15.62
CA GLU A 207 -41.34 -1.19 -16.40
C GLU A 207 -40.52 -0.02 -16.98
N PRO A 208 -39.18 -0.07 -16.90
CA PRO A 208 -38.33 0.98 -17.42
C PRO A 208 -38.38 1.02 -18.95
N ARG A 209 -38.19 2.22 -19.51
CA ARG A 209 -37.99 2.38 -20.96
C ARG A 209 -36.51 2.24 -21.28
N VAL A 210 -36.19 1.44 -22.31
CA VAL A 210 -34.85 1.38 -22.87
C VAL A 210 -34.59 2.64 -23.68
N VAL A 211 -33.47 3.31 -23.41
CA VAL A 211 -33.00 4.46 -24.18
C VAL A 211 -31.64 4.14 -24.77
N ILE A 212 -31.58 4.10 -26.10
CA ILE A 212 -30.33 3.96 -26.84
C ILE A 212 -29.74 5.36 -27.02
N HIS A 213 -28.58 5.61 -26.43
CA HIS A 213 -27.86 6.88 -26.53
C HIS A 213 -26.93 6.91 -27.74
N SER A 214 -26.25 5.79 -28.00
CA SER A 214 -25.41 5.59 -29.19
C SER A 214 -25.62 4.17 -29.71
N SER A 215 -26.01 4.05 -30.97
CA SER A 215 -26.22 2.76 -31.65
C SER A 215 -24.97 2.32 -32.41
N ASP A 216 -23.79 2.45 -31.77
CA ASP A 216 -22.56 1.95 -32.37
C ASP A 216 -22.66 0.41 -32.52
N PRO A 217 -22.37 -0.16 -33.71
CA PRO A 217 -22.51 -1.59 -33.96
C PRO A 217 -21.65 -2.48 -33.07
N PHE A 218 -20.59 -1.93 -32.47
CA PHE A 218 -19.63 -2.65 -31.65
C PHE A 218 -19.82 -2.29 -30.17
N ALA A 219 -20.03 -1.03 -29.82
CA ALA A 219 -20.17 -0.55 -28.44
C ALA A 219 -21.46 0.26 -28.24
N THR A 220 -22.60 -0.41 -28.36
CA THR A 220 -23.90 0.24 -28.13
C THR A 220 -23.98 0.79 -26.71
N VAL A 221 -24.31 2.08 -26.59
CA VAL A 221 -24.55 2.74 -25.31
C VAL A 221 -26.05 2.83 -25.10
N ALA A 222 -26.56 2.08 -24.12
CA ALA A 222 -27.98 2.06 -23.77
C ALA A 222 -28.17 2.10 -22.26
N TYR A 223 -29.28 2.68 -21.80
CA TYR A 223 -29.62 2.76 -20.38
C TYR A 223 -31.12 2.65 -20.13
N LEU A 224 -31.47 2.25 -18.90
CA LEU A 224 -32.84 2.13 -18.42
C LEU A 224 -33.32 3.44 -17.80
N ARG A 225 -34.45 3.94 -18.28
CA ARG A 225 -35.14 5.10 -17.70
C ARG A 225 -36.37 4.64 -16.92
N TYR A 226 -36.26 4.70 -15.60
CA TYR A 226 -37.37 4.46 -14.68
C TYR A 226 -38.22 5.73 -14.53
N THR A 227 -39.55 5.57 -14.47
CA THR A 227 -40.50 6.68 -14.24
C THR A 227 -40.55 7.09 -12.76
N GLY A 228 -40.31 6.14 -11.86
CA GLY A 228 -40.19 6.37 -10.43
C GLY A 228 -40.10 5.07 -9.65
N PHE A 229 -39.90 5.20 -8.34
CA PHE A 229 -39.83 4.07 -7.41
C PHE A 229 -40.76 4.28 -6.22
N ARG A 230 -41.16 3.17 -5.60
CA ARG A 230 -41.80 3.11 -4.27
C ARG A 230 -40.97 2.23 -3.35
N LEU A 231 -41.16 2.41 -2.04
CA LEU A 231 -40.48 1.65 -1.01
C LEU A 231 -41.45 0.67 -0.35
N GLU A 232 -41.04 -0.59 -0.20
CA GLU A 232 -41.80 -1.62 0.51
C GLU A 232 -41.03 -2.08 1.75
N SER A 233 -41.68 -2.07 2.91
CA SER A 233 -41.08 -2.52 4.18
C SER A 233 -40.68 -3.98 4.13
N LYS A 234 -39.53 -4.30 4.74
CA LYS A 234 -39.04 -5.67 4.93
C LYS A 234 -39.32 -6.16 6.35
N ASP A 235 -39.44 -7.48 6.49
CA ASP A 235 -39.44 -8.11 7.81
C ASP A 235 -38.08 -7.91 8.49
N ARG A 236 -38.10 -7.65 9.80
CA ARG A 236 -36.87 -7.37 10.58
C ARG A 236 -35.83 -8.48 10.51
N ILE A 237 -36.26 -9.73 10.31
CA ILE A 237 -35.37 -10.89 10.21
C ILE A 237 -34.50 -10.87 8.93
N ASN A 238 -34.92 -10.11 7.91
CA ASN A 238 -34.22 -9.97 6.63
C ASN A 238 -33.33 -8.71 6.57
N ILE A 239 -33.10 -8.06 7.71
CA ILE A 239 -32.30 -6.84 7.83
C ILE A 239 -31.04 -7.16 8.66
N SER A 240 -29.86 -6.94 8.05
CA SER A 240 -28.56 -7.10 8.68
C SER A 240 -27.84 -5.75 8.71
N SER A 241 -27.88 -5.08 9.87
CA SER A 241 -27.23 -3.76 10.08
C SER A 241 -26.07 -3.78 11.07
N SER A 242 -25.85 -4.89 11.79
CA SER A 242 -24.73 -5.07 12.72
C SER A 242 -23.57 -5.85 12.08
N ARG A 243 -22.35 -5.63 12.57
CA ARG A 243 -21.15 -6.38 12.20
C ARG A 243 -21.37 -7.90 12.26
N GLU A 244 -21.91 -8.41 13.36
CA GLU A 244 -22.08 -9.86 13.58
C GLU A 244 -23.08 -10.46 12.58
N ALA A 245 -24.18 -9.76 12.32
CA ALA A 245 -25.16 -10.19 11.32
C ALA A 245 -24.56 -10.25 9.91
N LEU A 246 -23.66 -9.32 9.54
CA LEU A 246 -22.97 -9.36 8.25
C LEU A 246 -21.93 -10.49 8.20
N LEU A 247 -21.11 -10.66 9.23
CA LEU A 247 -20.12 -11.74 9.30
C LEU A 247 -20.74 -13.14 9.26
N ASN A 248 -21.98 -13.28 9.74
CA ASN A 248 -22.73 -14.54 9.68
C ASN A 248 -23.37 -14.81 8.30
N ILE A 249 -23.28 -13.91 7.33
CA ILE A 249 -23.80 -14.14 5.98
C ILE A 249 -22.92 -15.19 5.29
N ALA A 250 -23.53 -16.35 5.03
CA ALA A 250 -22.98 -17.40 4.19
C ALA A 250 -24.08 -17.86 3.21
N LYS A 251 -23.74 -17.96 1.93
CA LYS A 251 -24.72 -18.25 0.88
C LYS A 251 -24.12 -19.10 -0.23
N ASP A 252 -24.87 -20.11 -0.65
CA ASP A 252 -24.57 -20.86 -1.86
C ASP A 252 -25.08 -20.09 -3.08
N ILE A 253 -24.20 -19.87 -4.05
CA ILE A 253 -24.52 -19.20 -5.32
C ILE A 253 -24.28 -20.18 -6.46
N THR A 254 -25.19 -20.21 -7.42
CA THR A 254 -25.05 -21.03 -8.62
C THR A 254 -24.44 -20.20 -9.73
N VAL A 255 -23.28 -20.63 -10.25
CA VAL A 255 -22.56 -19.95 -11.34
C VAL A 255 -22.30 -20.96 -12.45
N GLY A 256 -22.93 -20.78 -13.61
CA GLY A 256 -22.71 -21.68 -14.76
C GLY A 256 -23.12 -23.14 -14.53
N GLY A 257 -23.93 -23.43 -13.50
CA GLY A 257 -24.32 -24.78 -13.09
C GLY A 257 -23.58 -25.30 -11.86
N ASP A 258 -22.45 -24.69 -11.50
CA ASP A 258 -21.68 -25.03 -10.30
C ASP A 258 -22.21 -24.29 -9.07
N VAL A 259 -22.22 -24.96 -7.91
CA VAL A 259 -22.60 -24.36 -6.63
C VAL A 259 -21.34 -23.94 -5.88
N ILE A 260 -21.24 -22.64 -5.59
CA ILE A 260 -20.11 -22.04 -4.87
C ILE A 260 -20.62 -21.51 -3.53
N HIS A 261 -20.02 -21.98 -2.43
CA HIS A 261 -20.29 -21.44 -1.10
C HIS A 261 -19.52 -20.13 -0.89
N ARG A 262 -20.21 -19.03 -0.58
CA ARG A 262 -19.58 -17.72 -0.31
C ARG A 262 -19.80 -17.27 1.12
N ARG A 263 -18.74 -16.70 1.69
CA ARG A 263 -18.73 -15.89 2.92
C ARG A 263 -18.20 -14.50 2.57
N PRO A 264 -19.07 -13.57 2.17
CA PRO A 264 -18.66 -12.29 1.59
C PRO A 264 -17.87 -11.40 2.55
N PHE A 265 -18.16 -11.52 3.85
CA PHE A 265 -17.52 -10.74 4.90
C PHE A 265 -16.69 -11.68 5.76
N VAL A 266 -15.41 -11.37 5.90
CA VAL A 266 -14.45 -12.15 6.68
C VAL A 266 -13.88 -11.24 7.75
N SER A 267 -13.87 -11.73 9.00
CA SER A 267 -13.31 -10.99 10.12
C SER A 267 -11.79 -10.83 9.96
N THR A 268 -11.22 -9.81 10.59
CA THR A 268 -9.76 -9.64 10.62
C THR A 268 -9.08 -10.84 11.26
N GLU A 269 -9.67 -11.37 12.32
CA GLU A 269 -9.18 -12.55 13.04
C GLU A 269 -9.12 -13.79 12.13
N ASP A 270 -10.19 -14.06 11.38
CA ASP A 270 -10.23 -15.18 10.42
C ASP A 270 -9.18 -15.01 9.31
N ARG A 271 -9.01 -13.78 8.78
CA ARG A 271 -7.97 -13.52 7.77
C ARG A 271 -6.57 -13.74 8.32
N LEU A 272 -6.32 -13.36 9.56
CA LEU A 272 -5.03 -13.53 10.22
C LEU A 272 -4.70 -15.01 10.44
N THR A 273 -5.70 -15.82 10.83
CA THR A 273 -5.51 -17.27 11.02
C THR A 273 -5.24 -18.01 9.71
N ASP A 274 -5.77 -17.53 8.57
CA ASP A 274 -5.58 -18.15 7.26
C ASP A 274 -4.26 -17.75 6.55
N LEU A 275 -3.48 -16.82 7.10
CA LEU A 275 -2.28 -16.26 6.44
C LEU A 275 -1.26 -17.32 6.00
N SER A 276 -1.04 -18.37 6.81
CA SER A 276 -0.10 -19.44 6.49
C SER A 276 -0.48 -20.26 5.27
N THR A 277 -1.74 -20.21 4.85
CA THR A 277 -2.27 -20.90 3.66
C THR A 277 -2.48 -19.90 2.53
N ALA A 278 -3.13 -18.78 2.81
CA ALA A 278 -3.47 -17.76 1.82
C ALA A 278 -2.25 -17.13 1.15
N VAL A 279 -1.18 -16.82 1.90
CA VAL A 279 0.00 -16.15 1.36
C VAL A 279 0.79 -17.04 0.39
N PRO A 280 1.14 -18.30 0.74
CA PRO A 280 1.74 -19.22 -0.23
C PRO A 280 0.89 -19.42 -1.49
N LEU A 281 -0.42 -19.60 -1.35
CA LEU A 281 -1.33 -19.78 -2.49
C LEU A 281 -1.35 -18.56 -3.41
N GLU A 282 -1.45 -17.35 -2.83
CA GLU A 282 -1.39 -16.10 -3.59
C GLU A 282 -0.07 -15.98 -4.37
N ILE A 283 1.08 -16.17 -3.71
CA ILE A 283 2.40 -16.07 -4.33
C ILE A 283 2.59 -17.12 -5.43
N SER A 284 2.21 -18.37 -5.17
CA SER A 284 2.39 -19.47 -6.13
C SER A 284 1.50 -19.34 -7.37
N ARG A 285 0.29 -18.78 -7.22
CA ARG A 285 -0.60 -18.44 -8.35
C ARG A 285 -0.06 -17.28 -9.19
N ASP A 286 0.55 -16.30 -8.56
CA ASP A 286 0.93 -15.05 -9.21
C ASP A 286 2.28 -15.17 -9.96
N ILE A 287 3.25 -15.92 -9.43
CA ILE A 287 4.60 -16.07 -10.02
C ILE A 287 4.64 -16.61 -11.47
N PRO A 288 3.78 -17.56 -11.89
CA PRO A 288 3.74 -18.01 -13.28
C PRO A 288 3.30 -16.93 -14.28
N ASN A 289 2.51 -15.96 -13.81
CA ASN A 289 1.91 -14.89 -14.63
C ASN A 289 2.79 -13.64 -14.73
N THR A 290 3.94 -13.59 -14.06
CA THR A 290 4.89 -12.47 -14.16
C THR A 290 5.59 -12.48 -15.52
N GLU A 291 5.89 -11.29 -16.06
CA GLU A 291 6.58 -11.19 -17.35
C GLU A 291 7.96 -11.86 -17.30
N ARG A 292 8.23 -12.73 -18.27
CA ARG A 292 9.55 -13.33 -18.53
C ARG A 292 10.25 -12.51 -19.62
N ARG A 293 10.52 -11.23 -19.39
CA ARG A 293 11.28 -10.45 -20.39
C ARG A 293 12.78 -10.60 -20.16
N ASP A 294 13.46 -11.01 -21.23
CA ASP A 294 14.85 -10.63 -21.45
C ASP A 294 14.84 -9.16 -21.92
N CYS A 295 15.22 -8.23 -21.04
CA CYS A 295 15.25 -6.82 -21.42
C CYS A 295 16.31 -6.54 -22.50
N LEU A 296 15.97 -5.61 -23.40
CA LEU A 296 16.85 -5.14 -24.48
C LEU A 296 18.12 -4.51 -23.90
N PHE A 297 19.28 -4.94 -24.42
CA PHE A 297 20.57 -4.30 -24.17
C PHE A 297 20.51 -2.81 -24.58
N GLY A 298 20.84 -1.87 -23.69
CA GLY A 298 21.01 -0.47 -24.11
C GLY A 298 21.08 0.61 -23.03
N ASP A 299 20.44 0.42 -21.86
CA ASP A 299 20.37 1.52 -20.89
C ASP A 299 21.56 1.54 -19.93
N GLN A 300 22.41 2.57 -20.06
CA GLN A 300 23.47 2.90 -19.10
C GLN A 300 22.90 3.19 -17.69
N PRO A 301 23.68 3.03 -16.61
CA PRO A 301 23.22 3.39 -15.27
C PRO A 301 22.92 4.90 -15.18
N LEU A 302 21.66 5.24 -14.90
CA LEU A 302 21.15 6.62 -14.78
C LEU A 302 21.09 7.12 -13.32
N LEU A 303 21.55 6.29 -12.37
CA LEU A 303 21.49 6.55 -10.94
C LEU A 303 22.88 6.82 -10.38
N THR A 304 22.99 7.81 -9.50
CA THR A 304 24.21 8.09 -8.74
C THR A 304 23.82 8.13 -7.27
N PRO A 305 24.08 7.09 -6.47
CA PRO A 305 23.83 7.17 -5.04
C PRO A 305 24.77 8.20 -4.40
N VAL A 306 24.34 8.75 -3.27
CA VAL A 306 25.22 9.58 -2.47
C VAL A 306 26.16 8.62 -1.73
N ASP A 307 27.41 8.52 -2.20
CA ASP A 307 28.47 7.65 -1.64
C ASP A 307 28.94 8.09 -0.25
N THR A 308 28.06 8.61 0.61
CA THR A 308 28.41 9.03 1.98
C THR A 308 27.19 9.05 2.92
N THR A 309 27.35 8.45 4.10
CA THR A 309 26.37 8.56 5.20
C THR A 309 26.44 9.94 5.85
N CYS A 310 25.32 10.64 5.94
CA CYS A 310 25.22 11.91 6.67
C CYS A 310 24.73 11.68 8.10
N ILE A 311 25.58 11.95 9.10
CA ILE A 311 25.30 11.66 10.51
C ILE A 311 25.00 12.95 11.28
N GLY A 312 23.82 13.04 11.87
CA GLY A 312 23.42 14.04 12.86
C GLY A 312 23.49 13.48 14.28
N VAL A 313 23.91 14.32 15.22
CA VAL A 313 24.10 13.94 16.63
C VAL A 313 23.52 15.04 17.51
N ASP A 314 22.70 14.65 18.49
CA ASP A 314 22.25 15.52 19.58
C ASP A 314 22.91 15.09 20.90
N CYS A 315 23.65 16.02 21.49
CA CYS A 315 24.28 15.89 22.82
C CYS A 315 23.69 16.90 23.81
N SER A 316 22.48 17.42 23.55
CA SER A 316 21.88 18.46 24.41
C SER A 316 21.55 17.89 25.78
N THR A 317 22.04 18.56 26.82
CA THR A 317 21.69 18.28 28.22
C THR A 317 20.55 19.16 28.74
N VAL A 318 20.10 20.14 27.92
CA VAL A 318 19.03 21.09 28.26
C VAL A 318 17.66 20.55 27.87
N GLU A 319 17.59 19.82 26.75
CA GLU A 319 16.36 19.24 26.24
C GLU A 319 16.19 17.83 26.84
N THR A 320 15.21 17.62 27.71
CA THR A 320 15.01 16.30 28.35
C THR A 320 14.11 15.37 27.55
N GLU A 321 13.28 15.90 26.65
CA GLU A 321 12.31 15.10 25.90
C GLU A 321 12.94 14.42 24.68
N LEU A 322 12.89 13.07 24.65
CA LEU A 322 13.53 12.24 23.61
C LEU A 322 13.16 12.65 22.18
N HIS A 323 11.89 12.97 21.95
CA HIS A 323 11.38 13.30 20.61
C HIS A 323 11.94 14.63 20.07
N LEU A 324 12.17 15.63 20.94
CA LEU A 324 12.78 16.91 20.57
C LEU A 324 14.26 16.74 20.24
N ARG A 325 14.98 15.98 21.06
CA ARG A 325 16.38 15.64 20.82
C ARG A 325 16.57 14.86 19.51
N LEU A 326 15.67 13.91 19.23
CA LEU A 326 15.69 13.17 17.97
C LEU A 326 15.40 14.08 16.76
N LYS A 327 14.45 15.00 16.90
CA LYS A 327 14.17 16.04 15.89
C LYS A 327 15.42 16.86 15.60
N ASN A 328 16.15 17.32 16.62
CA ASN A 328 17.39 18.08 16.45
C ASN A 328 18.46 17.25 15.72
N ALA A 329 18.68 16.00 16.13
CA ALA A 329 19.62 15.09 15.48
C ALA A 329 19.24 14.84 14.01
N THR A 330 17.96 14.65 13.73
CA THR A 330 17.43 14.45 12.37
C THR A 330 17.62 15.68 11.50
N GLN A 331 17.33 16.88 12.02
CA GLN A 331 17.57 18.14 11.32
C GLN A 331 19.05 18.34 11.02
N SER A 332 19.93 18.06 11.99
CA SER A 332 21.40 18.11 11.79
C SER A 332 21.86 17.16 10.68
N ALA A 333 21.33 15.94 10.64
CA ALA A 333 21.64 14.96 9.60
C ALA A 333 21.18 15.46 8.21
N PHE A 334 19.97 16.02 8.11
CA PHE A 334 19.47 16.59 6.86
C PHE A 334 20.27 17.81 6.38
N SER A 335 20.66 18.74 7.26
CA SER A 335 21.50 19.88 6.86
C SER A 335 22.87 19.45 6.31
N LYS A 336 23.45 18.38 6.87
CA LYS A 336 24.69 17.78 6.35
C LYS A 336 24.47 17.14 4.98
N LEU A 337 23.34 16.45 4.80
CA LEU A 337 22.96 15.89 3.50
C LEU A 337 22.75 17.00 2.46
N GLU A 338 22.08 18.09 2.80
CA GLU A 338 21.90 19.24 1.90
C GLU A 338 23.24 19.83 1.45
N LEU A 339 24.17 20.04 2.38
CA LEU A 339 25.52 20.52 2.08
C LEU A 339 26.24 19.55 1.14
N LEU A 340 26.15 18.25 1.38
CA LEU A 340 26.76 17.24 0.54
C LEU A 340 26.17 17.24 -0.87
N LEU A 341 24.85 17.27 -1.01
CA LEU A 341 24.16 17.35 -2.29
C LEU A 341 24.61 18.60 -3.07
N SER A 342 24.69 19.75 -2.40
CA SER A 342 25.10 21.01 -3.02
C SER A 342 26.52 20.97 -3.61
N ARG A 343 27.45 20.23 -2.98
CA ARG A 343 28.82 20.04 -3.50
C ARG A 343 28.86 19.31 -4.85
N PHE A 344 27.83 18.52 -5.14
CA PHE A 344 27.66 17.80 -6.40
C PHE A 344 26.66 18.49 -7.34
N GLY A 345 26.23 19.73 -7.04
CA GLY A 345 25.22 20.43 -7.82
C GLY A 345 23.81 19.82 -7.73
N LEU A 346 23.58 18.99 -6.72
CA LEU A 346 22.31 18.32 -6.45
C LEU A 346 21.55 19.01 -5.32
N ASN A 347 20.27 18.67 -5.18
CA ASN A 347 19.40 19.18 -4.13
C ASN A 347 18.45 18.08 -3.65
N PHE A 348 17.61 18.37 -2.65
CA PHE A 348 16.66 17.37 -2.16
C PHE A 348 15.71 16.86 -3.24
N ASP A 349 15.44 17.63 -4.29
CA ASP A 349 14.52 17.24 -5.36
C ASP A 349 15.00 16.04 -6.18
N SER A 350 16.32 15.73 -6.16
CA SER A 350 16.88 14.52 -6.78
C SER A 350 16.76 13.25 -5.95
N VAL A 351 16.40 13.33 -4.67
CA VAL A 351 16.39 12.17 -3.78
C VAL A 351 15.23 11.24 -4.12
N ILE A 352 15.51 9.95 -4.32
CA ILE A 352 14.45 8.95 -4.61
C ILE A 352 14.35 7.88 -3.52
N HIS A 353 15.41 7.61 -2.77
CA HIS A 353 15.37 6.65 -1.67
C HIS A 353 16.18 7.18 -0.48
N CYS A 354 15.66 6.98 0.72
CA CYS A 354 16.33 7.32 1.98
C CYS A 354 16.43 6.10 2.88
N HIS A 355 17.59 5.94 3.50
CA HIS A 355 17.81 4.99 4.58
C HIS A 355 18.17 5.77 5.84
N LEU A 356 17.33 5.66 6.87
CA LEU A 356 17.49 6.35 8.14
C LEU A 356 17.68 5.33 9.26
N THR A 357 18.74 5.51 10.04
CA THR A 357 19.01 4.70 11.23
C THR A 357 19.17 5.60 12.43
N THR A 358 18.69 5.16 13.59
CA THR A 358 18.84 5.92 14.83
C THR A 358 19.22 5.03 16.00
N SER A 359 19.94 5.60 16.98
CA SER A 359 20.20 4.95 18.26
C SER A 359 18.98 4.95 19.20
N ALA A 360 17.99 5.81 18.96
CA ALA A 360 16.76 5.85 19.76
C ALA A 360 15.80 4.70 19.38
N GLU A 361 15.06 4.17 20.34
CA GLU A 361 14.03 3.16 20.06
C GLU A 361 12.84 3.79 19.33
N ILE A 362 12.57 3.33 18.11
CA ILE A 362 11.49 3.84 17.24
C ILE A 362 10.15 3.09 17.42
N SER A 363 10.00 2.36 18.53
CA SER A 363 8.76 1.69 18.89
C SER A 363 7.66 2.70 19.27
N ASP A 364 8.04 3.87 19.79
CA ASP A 364 7.11 4.94 20.15
C ASP A 364 6.66 5.77 18.92
N SER A 365 5.35 5.96 18.81
CA SER A 365 4.69 6.82 17.83
C SER A 365 5.15 8.29 17.86
N SER A 366 5.49 8.84 19.02
CA SER A 366 5.94 10.23 19.17
C SER A 366 7.30 10.48 18.50
N VAL A 367 8.17 9.46 18.58
CA VAL A 367 9.52 9.41 18.02
C VAL A 367 9.46 9.31 16.51
N LEU A 368 8.68 8.36 15.98
CA LEU A 368 8.42 8.24 14.54
C LEU A 368 7.77 9.49 13.95
N GLY A 369 6.83 10.10 14.68
CA GLY A 369 6.19 11.36 14.27
C GLY A 369 7.18 12.52 14.11
N SER A 370 8.24 12.56 14.93
CA SER A 370 9.27 13.60 14.83
C SER A 370 10.15 13.46 13.58
N ILE A 371 10.50 12.21 13.21
CA ILE A 371 11.18 11.91 11.95
C ILE A 371 10.25 12.25 10.77
N ASP A 372 9.00 11.79 10.82
CA ASP A 372 8.02 12.00 9.74
C ASP A 372 7.75 13.48 9.49
N ASN A 373 7.61 14.29 10.54
CA ASN A 373 7.43 15.73 10.41
C ASN A 373 8.61 16.41 9.70
N SER A 374 9.84 16.02 10.04
CA SER A 374 11.05 16.54 9.37
C SER A 374 11.07 16.13 7.89
N PHE A 375 10.72 14.88 7.61
CA PHE A 375 10.63 14.35 6.26
C PHE A 375 9.54 15.08 5.44
N LYS A 376 8.36 15.31 6.03
CA LYS A 376 7.23 16.02 5.42
C LYS A 376 7.61 17.42 4.97
N GLN A 377 8.33 18.17 5.82
CA GLN A 377 8.75 19.53 5.52
C GLN A 377 9.67 19.60 4.30
N ILE A 378 10.58 18.63 4.16
CA ILE A 378 11.57 18.58 3.08
C ILE A 378 10.95 18.00 1.79
N PHE A 379 10.23 16.89 1.90
CA PHE A 379 9.90 16.02 0.76
C PHE A 379 8.43 16.09 0.32
N ASP A 380 7.50 16.39 1.24
CA ASP A 380 6.06 16.19 1.02
C ASP A 380 5.24 17.48 1.21
N SER A 381 5.87 18.65 1.11
CA SER A 381 5.14 19.91 0.98
C SER A 381 4.53 20.03 -0.43
N PRO A 382 3.39 20.74 -0.62
CA PRO A 382 2.81 20.95 -1.95
C PRO A 382 3.75 21.62 -2.96
N SER A 383 4.71 22.41 -2.48
CA SER A 383 5.74 23.02 -3.32
C SER A 383 6.88 22.06 -3.62
N ALA A 384 7.26 21.21 -2.66
CA ALA A 384 8.27 20.18 -2.85
C ALA A 384 7.79 19.16 -3.87
N ARG A 385 6.60 18.56 -3.69
CA ARG A 385 6.06 17.56 -4.63
C ARG A 385 6.13 18.04 -6.08
N ARG A 386 5.69 19.27 -6.38
CA ARG A 386 5.70 19.83 -7.74
C ARG A 386 7.08 20.06 -8.36
N ARG A 387 8.13 20.19 -7.55
CA ARG A 387 9.51 20.36 -8.05
C ARG A 387 10.24 19.03 -8.23
N ARG A 388 9.74 17.97 -7.61
CA ARG A 388 10.42 16.67 -7.53
C ARG A 388 10.18 15.83 -8.77
N VAL A 389 11.18 15.00 -9.03
CA VAL A 389 11.11 13.91 -10.00
C VAL A 389 9.94 12.98 -9.64
N GLY A 390 9.01 12.78 -10.56
CA GLY A 390 7.81 11.92 -10.36
C GLY A 390 6.71 12.51 -9.47
N ASN A 391 6.77 13.79 -9.10
CA ASN A 391 5.76 14.46 -8.24
C ASN A 391 5.48 13.78 -6.88
N ALA A 392 6.44 13.02 -6.37
CA ALA A 392 6.26 12.20 -5.17
C ALA A 392 7.43 12.33 -4.19
N PRO A 393 7.21 12.12 -2.88
CA PRO A 393 8.30 12.01 -1.92
C PRO A 393 9.14 10.74 -2.18
N PRO A 394 10.39 10.67 -1.69
CA PRO A 394 11.20 9.47 -1.81
C PRO A 394 10.61 8.30 -1.03
N SER A 395 11.09 7.09 -1.34
CA SER A 395 10.89 5.93 -0.46
C SER A 395 11.79 6.02 0.78
N LEU A 396 11.37 5.43 1.89
CA LEU A 396 12.04 5.50 3.19
C LEU A 396 12.11 4.13 3.88
N VAL A 397 13.31 3.80 4.35
CA VAL A 397 13.54 2.73 5.33
C VAL A 397 14.03 3.38 6.62
N CYS A 398 13.39 3.03 7.73
CA CYS A 398 13.69 3.57 9.06
C CYS A 398 13.80 2.42 10.06
N LEU A 399 14.92 2.35 10.78
CA LEU A 399 15.18 1.33 11.80
C LEU A 399 15.96 1.89 12.99
N SER A 400 15.90 1.19 14.13
CA SER A 400 16.68 1.49 15.33
C SER A 400 17.75 0.43 15.56
N SER A 401 18.97 0.89 15.81
CA SER A 401 20.13 0.01 16.00
C SER A 401 21.21 0.69 16.84
N PRO A 402 21.96 -0.04 17.68
CA PRO A 402 22.97 0.56 18.52
C PRO A 402 24.16 0.99 17.67
N TRP A 403 24.80 2.10 18.05
CA TRP A 403 26.01 2.58 17.38
C TRP A 403 27.24 2.23 18.23
N PRO A 404 28.32 1.67 17.65
CA PRO A 404 29.52 1.37 18.42
C PRO A 404 30.13 2.62 19.02
N LEU A 405 30.64 2.48 20.25
CA LEU A 405 31.26 3.59 20.97
C LEU A 405 32.43 4.20 20.20
N GLU A 406 33.19 3.40 19.46
CA GLU A 406 34.28 3.86 18.60
C GLU A 406 33.84 4.79 17.47
N VAL A 407 32.61 4.59 16.95
CA VAL A 407 32.00 5.48 15.96
C VAL A 407 31.51 6.75 16.65
N LEU A 408 30.78 6.60 17.76
CA LEU A 408 30.24 7.71 18.54
C LEU A 408 31.33 8.67 19.04
N ASN A 409 32.47 8.13 19.49
CA ASN A 409 33.61 8.89 19.99
C ASN A 409 34.23 9.81 18.93
N ARG A 410 34.02 9.54 17.63
CA ARG A 410 34.47 10.42 16.54
C ARG A 410 33.60 11.67 16.38
N PHE A 411 32.39 11.66 16.97
CA PHE A 411 31.42 12.75 16.86
C PHE A 411 31.18 13.48 18.19
N THR A 412 31.67 12.96 19.32
CA THR A 412 31.47 13.55 20.65
C THR A 412 32.33 14.76 20.95
N ILE A 413 31.73 15.69 21.69
CA ILE A 413 32.38 16.75 22.49
C ILE A 413 32.74 16.13 23.85
N VAL A 414 33.95 16.39 24.36
CA VAL A 414 34.43 15.86 25.65
C VAL A 414 33.49 16.31 26.79
N GLY A 415 32.88 15.38 27.54
CA GLY A 415 32.17 15.65 28.80
C GLY A 415 30.68 15.26 28.91
N VAL A 416 30.06 14.66 27.89
CA VAL A 416 28.63 14.23 27.92
C VAL A 416 28.51 12.73 28.23
N GLY A 417 27.51 12.34 29.02
CA GLY A 417 27.23 10.94 29.37
C GLY A 417 26.81 10.09 28.17
N LYS A 418 27.22 8.81 28.13
CA LYS A 418 27.05 7.91 26.97
C LYS A 418 25.58 7.59 26.64
N ASP A 419 24.73 7.50 27.66
CA ASP A 419 23.29 7.23 27.53
C ASP A 419 22.50 8.49 27.12
N GLU A 420 23.19 9.64 27.03
CA GLU A 420 22.62 10.92 26.66
C GLU A 420 22.98 11.29 25.21
N ILE A 421 23.25 10.35 24.31
CA ILE A 421 23.57 10.66 22.91
C ILE A 421 22.54 10.05 21.96
N ILE A 422 21.87 10.92 21.20
CA ILE A 422 20.99 10.49 20.12
C ILE A 422 21.71 10.67 18.79
N VAL A 423 21.82 9.58 18.04
CA VAL A 423 22.39 9.58 16.69
C VAL A 423 21.30 9.29 15.69
N VAL A 424 21.34 10.04 14.59
CA VAL A 424 20.55 9.80 13.39
C VAL A 424 21.50 9.81 12.22
N ALA A 425 21.54 8.71 11.46
CA ALA A 425 22.31 8.62 10.24
C ALA A 425 21.38 8.45 9.05
N ILE A 426 21.62 9.24 8.01
CA ILE A 426 20.82 9.28 6.79
C ILE A 426 21.74 9.01 5.60
N SER A 427 21.39 8.02 4.81
CA SER A 427 21.96 7.76 3.48
C SER A 427 20.86 7.93 2.44
N SER A 428 21.21 8.34 1.22
CA SER A 428 20.22 8.61 0.18
C SER A 428 20.70 8.22 -1.21
N ILE A 429 19.76 7.77 -2.03
CA ILE A 429 19.97 7.53 -3.47
C ILE A 429 19.38 8.71 -4.22
N VAL A 430 20.17 9.27 -5.13
CA VAL A 430 19.80 10.46 -5.89
C VAL A 430 19.86 10.20 -7.40
N VAL A 431 19.12 11.02 -8.13
CA VAL A 431 19.10 11.05 -9.58
C VAL A 431 20.02 12.17 -10.07
N ALA A 432 20.91 11.84 -11.01
CA ALA A 432 21.80 12.81 -11.65
C ALA A 432 20.99 13.89 -12.40
N VAL A 433 21.50 15.13 -12.39
CA VAL A 433 20.79 16.32 -12.94
C VAL A 433 20.38 16.12 -14.40
N GLU A 434 21.23 15.46 -15.19
CA GLU A 434 21.12 15.32 -16.65
C GLU A 434 19.91 14.46 -17.09
N VAL A 435 19.40 13.59 -16.21
CA VAL A 435 18.37 12.59 -16.55
C VAL A 435 17.00 12.92 -15.95
N ARG A 436 16.89 14.00 -15.17
CA ARG A 436 15.67 14.35 -14.40
C ARG A 436 14.41 14.54 -15.27
N HIS A 437 14.58 14.90 -16.55
CA HIS A 437 13.47 15.27 -17.44
C HIS A 437 13.13 14.20 -18.49
N THR A 438 13.94 13.15 -18.61
CA THR A 438 13.83 12.16 -19.70
C THR A 438 13.44 10.77 -19.21
N ALA A 439 13.68 10.45 -17.94
CA ALA A 439 13.37 9.15 -17.37
C ALA A 439 11.90 9.01 -16.98
N ASP A 440 11.35 7.81 -17.21
CA ASP A 440 10.05 7.41 -16.70
C ASP A 440 10.12 7.21 -15.18
N VAL A 441 9.21 7.88 -14.46
CA VAL A 441 9.17 7.87 -12.99
C VAL A 441 7.77 7.56 -12.54
N GLU A 442 7.67 6.52 -11.72
CA GLU A 442 6.41 6.06 -11.17
C GLU A 442 6.58 5.92 -9.67
N ALA A 443 5.63 6.46 -8.92
CA ALA A 443 5.59 6.32 -7.47
C ALA A 443 4.27 5.67 -7.05
N MET A 444 4.33 4.80 -6.05
CA MET A 444 3.15 4.22 -5.44
C MET A 444 3.01 4.71 -4.01
N ARG A 445 1.80 5.19 -3.69
CA ARG A 445 1.43 5.62 -2.35
C ARG A 445 -0.03 5.26 -2.08
N VAL A 446 -0.27 4.25 -1.27
CA VAL A 446 -1.60 3.88 -0.78
C VAL A 446 -1.86 4.63 0.53
N ARG A 447 -2.93 5.43 0.62
CA ARG A 447 -3.29 6.14 1.87
C ARG A 447 -4.65 5.74 2.43
N SER A 448 -5.46 5.05 1.63
CA SER A 448 -6.72 4.47 2.05
C SER A 448 -6.55 3.15 2.81
N LEU A 449 -7.36 2.91 3.84
CA LEU A 449 -7.55 1.56 4.38
C LEU A 449 -8.19 0.67 3.32
N SER A 450 -7.65 -0.52 3.14
CA SER A 450 -8.11 -1.50 2.14
C SER A 450 -7.80 -2.92 2.62
N TYR A 451 -8.25 -3.95 1.89
CA TYR A 451 -7.81 -5.33 2.14
C TYR A 451 -6.55 -5.73 1.35
N TRP A 452 -6.02 -4.82 0.51
CA TRP A 452 -4.92 -5.13 -0.39
C TRP A 452 -3.55 -4.83 0.21
N ALA A 453 -3.30 -3.59 0.62
CA ALA A 453 -2.01 -3.21 1.20
C ALA A 453 -2.21 -2.23 2.36
N PRO A 454 -1.31 -2.21 3.36
CA PRO A 454 -1.36 -1.25 4.44
C PRO A 454 -1.16 0.16 3.87
N ALA A 455 -1.96 1.10 4.36
CA ALA A 455 -1.79 2.51 4.03
C ALA A 455 -0.50 3.07 4.63
N VAL A 456 0.16 3.94 3.87
CA VAL A 456 1.29 4.76 4.32
C VAL A 456 0.72 6.04 4.91
N THR A 457 0.69 6.12 6.24
CA THR A 457 0.28 7.33 6.97
C THR A 457 1.38 8.39 7.03
N ALA A 458 2.59 8.02 6.63
CA ALA A 458 3.79 8.85 6.67
C ALA A 458 4.03 9.59 5.35
N SER A 459 5.00 10.51 5.37
CA SER A 459 5.29 11.49 4.33
C SER A 459 6.25 10.97 3.26
N TYR A 460 6.22 9.67 2.97
CA TYR A 460 7.08 8.98 2.01
C TYR A 460 6.26 8.13 1.02
N SER A 461 6.90 7.75 -0.10
CA SER A 461 6.30 6.85 -1.09
C SER A 461 6.54 5.40 -0.71
N GLN A 462 5.55 4.55 -0.90
CA GLN A 462 5.64 3.12 -0.59
C GLN A 462 6.63 2.42 -1.53
N ALA A 463 6.68 2.87 -2.78
CA ALA A 463 7.68 2.51 -3.77
C ALA A 463 7.91 3.67 -4.74
N ILE A 464 9.10 3.74 -5.33
CA ILE A 464 9.44 4.65 -6.41
C ILE A 464 10.32 3.94 -7.42
N ARG A 465 9.86 3.95 -8.66
CA ARG A 465 10.58 3.44 -9.83
C ARG A 465 11.15 4.62 -10.59
N PHE A 466 12.44 4.54 -10.87
CA PHE A 466 13.15 5.47 -11.73
C PHE A 466 13.84 4.66 -12.81
N ALA A 467 13.47 4.87 -14.07
CA ALA A 467 13.92 4.06 -15.19
C ALA A 467 13.70 2.55 -14.93
N SER A 468 14.78 1.77 -14.80
CA SER A 468 14.73 0.31 -14.64
C SER A 468 14.74 -0.15 -13.19
N GLU A 469 15.01 0.73 -12.23
CA GLU A 469 15.22 0.41 -10.84
C GLU A 469 14.03 0.90 -10.01
N CYS A 470 13.56 0.04 -9.09
CA CYS A 470 12.51 0.39 -8.16
C CYS A 470 12.97 0.17 -6.73
N PHE A 471 12.82 1.21 -5.91
CA PHE A 471 13.15 1.21 -4.49
C PHE A 471 11.87 1.22 -3.66
N TYR A 472 11.86 0.43 -2.60
CA TYR A 472 10.70 0.21 -1.75
C TYR A 472 10.96 0.70 -0.35
N SER A 473 9.94 1.30 0.26
CA SER A 473 9.96 1.63 1.69
C SER A 473 9.92 0.36 2.54
N GLY A 474 10.34 0.46 3.79
CA GLY A 474 10.37 -0.70 4.69
C GLY A 474 8.97 -1.32 4.90
N GLN A 475 8.81 -2.61 4.60
CA GLN A 475 7.53 -3.32 4.74
C GLN A 475 7.48 -4.08 6.07
N ILE A 476 6.54 -3.71 6.94
CA ILE A 476 6.25 -4.37 8.23
C ILE A 476 4.89 -5.06 8.18
N GLY A 477 4.67 -6.04 9.05
CA GLY A 477 3.47 -6.89 9.06
C GLY A 477 2.21 -6.23 9.64
N LEU A 478 1.77 -5.09 9.10
CA LEU A 478 0.52 -4.43 9.50
C LEU A 478 -0.70 -5.11 8.89
N VAL A 479 -1.81 -5.12 9.62
CA VAL A 479 -3.13 -5.48 9.10
C VAL A 479 -3.62 -4.34 8.20
N PRO A 480 -3.85 -4.56 6.89
CA PRO A 480 -4.19 -3.50 5.94
C PRO A 480 -5.44 -2.67 6.30
N GLU A 481 -6.46 -3.33 6.83
CA GLU A 481 -7.75 -2.72 7.14
C GLU A 481 -7.78 -1.90 8.44
N THR A 482 -6.79 -2.07 9.33
CA THR A 482 -6.72 -1.34 10.62
C THR A 482 -5.43 -0.53 10.81
N LEU A 483 -4.36 -0.86 10.08
CA LEU A 483 -2.98 -0.36 10.25
C LEU A 483 -2.37 -0.66 11.63
N GLU A 484 -2.92 -1.64 12.32
CA GLU A 484 -2.38 -2.18 13.56
C GLU A 484 -1.47 -3.38 13.24
N LEU A 485 -0.50 -3.64 14.13
CA LEU A 485 0.17 -4.94 14.11
C LEU A 485 -0.81 -5.99 14.63
N PRO A 486 -0.74 -7.26 14.17
CA PRO A 486 -1.36 -8.37 14.87
C PRO A 486 -1.04 -8.27 16.37
N LEU A 487 -2.09 -8.05 17.17
CA LEU A 487 -2.04 -7.75 18.61
C LEU A 487 -1.20 -8.79 19.33
N PRO A 488 -0.51 -8.45 20.44
CA PRO A 488 -1.14 -8.73 21.73
C PRO A 488 -1.24 -7.42 22.50
N SER A 489 -2.30 -6.65 22.28
CA SER A 489 -2.46 -5.38 22.98
C SER A 489 -3.03 -5.63 24.36
N THR A 490 -2.30 -5.14 25.37
CA THR A 490 -2.58 -5.15 26.82
C THR A 490 -2.29 -6.46 27.59
N SER A 491 -1.14 -6.43 28.29
CA SER A 491 -0.76 -6.94 29.62
C SER A 491 -1.37 -8.20 30.27
N THR A 492 -2.25 -8.98 29.65
CA THR A 492 -2.83 -10.19 30.27
C THR A 492 -3.09 -11.32 29.29
N VAL A 493 -2.05 -11.90 28.65
CA VAL A 493 -2.01 -13.34 28.34
C VAL A 493 -0.54 -13.80 28.27
N LEU A 494 -0.02 -14.34 29.38
CA LEU A 494 1.22 -15.15 29.40
C LEU A 494 0.90 -16.58 28.94
N GLN A 495 0.56 -16.75 27.66
CA GLN A 495 0.63 -18.05 26.99
C GLN A 495 1.55 -17.89 25.79
N SER A 496 2.71 -18.57 25.82
CA SER A 496 3.75 -18.51 24.80
C SER A 496 3.23 -18.81 23.38
N GLU A 497 2.20 -19.66 23.27
CA GLU A 497 1.56 -20.01 22.00
C GLU A 497 0.87 -18.83 21.33
N SER A 498 0.21 -17.95 22.10
CA SER A 498 -0.45 -16.75 21.56
C SER A 498 0.56 -15.75 20.99
N LEU A 499 1.67 -15.49 21.71
CA LEU A 499 2.72 -14.58 21.26
C LEU A 499 3.41 -15.09 19.99
N GLN A 500 3.71 -16.39 19.92
CA GLN A 500 4.31 -16.99 18.73
C GLN A 500 3.39 -16.84 17.52
N SER A 501 2.08 -17.08 17.66
CA SER A 501 1.11 -16.93 16.57
C SER A 501 1.11 -15.51 15.99
N HIS A 502 1.15 -14.48 16.85
CA HIS A 502 1.18 -13.09 16.41
C HIS A 502 2.49 -12.71 15.68
N ILE A 503 3.63 -13.24 16.15
CA ILE A 503 4.92 -13.10 15.46
C ILE A 503 4.86 -13.73 14.06
N GLU A 504 4.29 -14.93 13.97
CA GLU A 504 4.13 -15.66 12.71
C GLU A 504 3.21 -14.89 11.74
N GLN A 505 2.11 -14.32 12.22
CA GLN A 505 1.22 -13.47 11.45
C GLN A 505 1.93 -12.22 10.91
N GLN A 506 2.75 -11.55 11.73
CA GLN A 506 3.57 -10.42 11.29
C GLN A 506 4.55 -10.82 10.18
N CYS A 507 5.16 -12.01 10.28
CA CYS A 507 6.07 -12.53 9.25
C CYS A 507 5.36 -12.76 7.92
N TRP A 508 4.17 -13.36 7.95
CA TRP A 508 3.37 -13.61 6.76
C TRP A 508 2.86 -12.32 6.12
N LEU A 509 2.36 -11.37 6.92
CA LEU A 509 1.91 -10.07 6.42
C LEU A 509 3.04 -9.29 5.77
N ALA A 510 4.22 -9.21 6.41
CA ALA A 510 5.36 -8.49 5.84
C ALA A 510 5.80 -9.07 4.48
N LEU A 511 5.80 -10.40 4.34
CA LEU A 511 6.08 -11.09 3.08
C LEU A 511 4.99 -10.83 2.02
N ARG A 512 3.70 -10.89 2.42
CA ARG A 512 2.57 -10.62 1.54
C ARG A 512 2.60 -9.18 1.00
N HIS A 513 2.87 -8.20 1.86
CA HIS A 513 2.96 -6.79 1.48
C HIS A 513 4.10 -6.57 0.50
N THR A 514 5.26 -7.16 0.77
CA THR A 514 6.41 -7.17 -0.15
C THR A 514 6.02 -7.71 -1.52
N HIS A 515 5.34 -8.86 -1.56
CA HIS A 515 4.88 -9.47 -2.81
C HIS A 515 3.89 -8.59 -3.59
N ARG A 516 2.85 -8.08 -2.92
CA ARG A 516 1.77 -7.29 -3.55
C ARG A 516 2.29 -5.98 -4.12
N VAL A 517 3.10 -5.27 -3.34
CA VAL A 517 3.71 -4.01 -3.75
C VAL A 517 4.68 -4.23 -4.92
N MET A 518 5.49 -5.28 -4.87
CA MET A 518 6.41 -5.66 -5.95
C MET A 518 5.66 -6.02 -7.23
N LYS A 519 4.60 -6.83 -7.15
CA LYS A 519 3.79 -7.25 -8.32
C LYS A 519 3.24 -6.07 -9.11
N VAL A 520 2.92 -4.96 -8.43
CA VAL A 520 2.40 -3.76 -9.08
C VAL A 520 3.49 -2.93 -9.72
N MET A 521 4.60 -2.73 -9.02
CA MET A 521 5.68 -1.85 -9.49
C MET A 521 6.62 -2.53 -10.49
N GLU A 522 6.73 -3.84 -10.42
CA GLU A 522 7.67 -4.63 -11.19
C GLU A 522 7.00 -5.88 -11.79
N PRO A 523 6.64 -5.84 -13.09
CA PRO A 523 5.98 -6.96 -13.77
C PRO A 523 6.74 -8.29 -13.73
N GLY A 524 8.08 -8.26 -13.64
CA GLY A 524 8.91 -9.45 -13.46
C GLY A 524 8.88 -10.03 -12.03
N GLY A 525 8.30 -9.30 -11.08
CA GLY A 525 8.11 -9.72 -9.69
C GLY A 525 9.40 -10.15 -9.01
N TRP A 526 9.36 -11.29 -8.32
CA TRP A 526 10.49 -11.82 -7.54
C TRP A 526 11.73 -12.15 -8.39
N ARG A 527 11.59 -12.37 -9.70
CA ARG A 527 12.74 -12.62 -10.60
C ARG A 527 13.61 -11.38 -10.74
N SER A 528 12.96 -10.21 -10.72
CA SER A 528 13.58 -8.88 -10.75
C SER A 528 14.12 -8.42 -9.40
N LEU A 529 14.06 -9.25 -8.33
CA LEU A 529 14.62 -8.89 -7.01
C LEU A 529 16.11 -8.60 -7.15
N PHE A 530 16.52 -7.36 -6.93
CA PHE A 530 17.90 -6.94 -7.07
C PHE A 530 18.68 -7.22 -5.78
N TYR A 531 18.22 -6.65 -4.66
CA TYR A 531 18.69 -7.02 -3.32
C TYR A 531 17.55 -6.91 -2.31
N SER A 532 17.74 -7.55 -1.15
CA SER A 532 16.91 -7.38 0.03
C SER A 532 17.75 -7.39 1.30
N VAL A 533 17.31 -6.65 2.30
CA VAL A 533 17.75 -6.78 3.69
C VAL A 533 16.51 -7.02 4.54
N VAL A 534 16.52 -8.12 5.27
CA VAL A 534 15.47 -8.45 6.23
C VAL A 534 15.99 -8.18 7.63
N TYR A 535 15.36 -7.21 8.28
CA TYR A 535 15.64 -6.86 9.66
C TYR A 535 14.63 -7.54 10.58
N ALA A 536 15.09 -8.09 11.71
CA ALA A 536 14.19 -8.57 12.76
C ALA A 536 14.74 -8.29 14.16
N THR A 537 13.89 -8.42 15.17
CA THR A 537 14.26 -8.16 16.58
C THR A 537 14.91 -9.36 17.27
N SER A 538 14.91 -10.55 16.65
CA SER A 538 15.57 -11.74 17.20
C SER A 538 16.02 -12.74 16.10
N LEU A 539 16.94 -13.65 16.45
CA LEU A 539 17.37 -14.71 15.55
C LEU A 539 16.25 -15.71 15.23
N SER A 540 15.37 -16.01 16.19
CA SER A 540 14.26 -16.93 15.96
C SER A 540 13.29 -16.39 14.92
N VAL A 541 13.01 -15.08 14.96
CA VAL A 541 12.20 -14.40 13.93
C VAL A 541 12.90 -14.42 12.58
N LEU A 542 14.20 -14.09 12.50
CA LEU A 542 14.94 -14.16 11.24
C LEU A 542 14.89 -15.56 10.62
N GLN A 543 15.14 -16.60 11.40
CA GLN A 543 15.10 -17.98 10.92
C GLN A 543 13.69 -18.34 10.41
N SER A 544 12.67 -17.94 11.15
CA SER A 544 11.26 -18.16 10.78
C SER A 544 10.91 -17.49 9.45
N VAL A 545 11.33 -16.24 9.24
CA VAL A 545 11.09 -15.48 8.00
C VAL A 545 11.89 -16.07 6.83
N ARG A 546 13.15 -16.45 7.03
CA ARG A 546 13.98 -17.12 6.02
C ARG A 546 13.35 -18.42 5.55
N ASN A 547 12.88 -19.24 6.48
CA ASN A 547 12.20 -20.49 6.16
C ASN A 547 10.91 -20.27 5.36
N LYS A 548 10.08 -19.30 5.76
CA LYS A 548 8.86 -18.92 5.00
C LYS A 548 9.18 -18.47 3.60
N PHE A 549 10.13 -17.55 3.46
CA PHE A 549 10.54 -17.03 2.16
C PHE A 549 11.06 -18.15 1.25
N HIS A 550 11.90 -19.04 1.77
CA HIS A 550 12.40 -20.19 1.02
C HIS A 550 11.27 -21.14 0.58
N ALA A 551 10.41 -21.54 1.52
CA ALA A 551 9.35 -22.51 1.28
C ALA A 551 8.22 -21.99 0.37
N THR A 552 8.10 -20.66 0.23
CA THR A 552 7.04 -20.04 -0.58
C THR A 552 7.59 -19.44 -1.86
N VAL A 553 8.41 -18.39 -1.77
CA VAL A 553 8.91 -17.65 -2.93
C VAL A 553 9.93 -18.48 -3.70
N CYS A 554 10.99 -18.98 -3.05
CA CYS A 554 12.02 -19.73 -3.76
C CYS A 554 11.46 -21.02 -4.38
N ALA A 555 10.60 -21.72 -3.64
CA ALA A 555 9.90 -22.91 -4.12
C ALA A 555 8.99 -22.60 -5.33
N ALA A 556 8.19 -21.52 -5.27
CA ALA A 556 7.29 -21.15 -6.36
C ALA A 556 8.03 -20.68 -7.62
N VAL A 557 9.12 -19.91 -7.48
CA VAL A 557 9.97 -19.53 -8.63
C VAL A 557 10.63 -20.77 -9.24
N THR A 558 11.19 -21.65 -8.41
CA THR A 558 11.78 -22.92 -8.87
C THR A 558 10.77 -23.78 -9.62
N ALA A 559 9.55 -23.92 -9.10
CA ALA A 559 8.48 -24.67 -9.74
C ALA A 559 8.06 -24.05 -11.08
N ALA A 560 7.94 -22.72 -11.16
CA ALA A 560 7.54 -22.02 -12.38
C ALA A 560 8.62 -22.02 -13.47
N ASP A 561 9.91 -22.00 -13.10
CA ASP A 561 11.03 -21.94 -14.05
C ASP A 561 11.61 -23.32 -14.39
N GLY A 562 11.28 -24.37 -13.63
CA GLY A 562 11.82 -25.71 -13.81
C GLY A 562 13.33 -25.81 -13.54
N ARG A 563 13.92 -24.79 -12.90
CA ARG A 563 15.34 -24.71 -12.54
C ARG A 563 15.46 -24.29 -11.08
N ALA A 564 16.42 -24.88 -10.36
CA ALA A 564 16.66 -24.53 -8.96
C ALA A 564 16.99 -23.04 -8.83
N TRP A 565 16.17 -22.32 -8.08
CA TRP A 565 16.35 -20.90 -7.80
C TRP A 565 16.21 -20.65 -6.30
N CYS A 566 17.22 -20.02 -5.70
CA CYS A 566 17.20 -19.65 -4.29
C CYS A 566 17.83 -18.27 -4.10
N ALA A 567 17.04 -17.31 -3.63
CA ALA A 567 17.51 -15.96 -3.32
C ALA A 567 17.98 -15.80 -1.86
N CYS A 568 17.73 -16.77 -0.98
CA CYS A 568 17.90 -16.62 0.47
C CYS A 568 19.27 -16.11 0.88
N ASP A 569 20.34 -16.64 0.28
CA ASP A 569 21.71 -16.25 0.63
C ASP A 569 22.43 -15.58 -0.56
N ALA A 570 21.77 -15.54 -1.73
CA ALA A 570 22.31 -14.90 -2.93
C ALA A 570 21.92 -13.42 -3.03
N ARG A 571 20.72 -13.05 -2.56
CA ARG A 571 20.15 -11.70 -2.73
C ARG A 571 19.60 -11.09 -1.44
N VAL A 572 19.54 -11.85 -0.34
CA VAL A 572 18.96 -11.39 0.93
C VAL A 572 20.03 -11.39 2.03
N ALA A 573 20.17 -10.24 2.69
CA ALA A 573 20.92 -10.14 3.94
C ALA A 573 19.97 -10.27 5.14
N TRP A 574 20.38 -11.01 6.17
CA TRP A 574 19.56 -11.30 7.36
C TRP A 574 20.21 -10.69 8.60
N ALA A 575 19.59 -9.66 9.18
CA ALA A 575 20.19 -8.88 10.26
C ALA A 575 19.24 -8.67 11.44
N VAL A 576 19.78 -8.79 12.66
CA VAL A 576 19.10 -8.46 13.91
C VAL A 576 19.33 -6.99 14.22
N VAL A 577 18.27 -6.27 14.57
CA VAL A 577 18.29 -4.86 15.00
C VAL A 577 17.59 -4.69 16.34
N SER A 578 17.77 -3.55 16.99
CA SER A 578 17.20 -3.31 18.32
C SER A 578 15.68 -3.14 18.27
N ALA A 579 15.19 -2.30 17.36
CA ALA A 579 13.76 -2.03 17.23
C ALA A 579 13.38 -1.62 15.81
N LEU A 580 12.12 -1.87 15.47
CA LEU A 580 11.51 -1.54 14.19
C LEU A 580 10.29 -0.63 14.40
N PRO A 581 9.82 0.06 13.34
CA PRO A 581 8.69 0.97 13.46
C PRO A 581 7.46 0.30 14.08
N LYS A 582 6.74 1.04 14.94
CA LYS A 582 5.54 0.55 15.67
C LYS A 582 5.76 -0.68 16.56
N GLY A 583 7.02 -1.05 16.82
CA GLY A 583 7.33 -2.28 17.57
C GLY A 583 7.18 -3.57 16.76
N ALA A 584 7.22 -3.48 15.42
CA ALA A 584 7.19 -4.66 14.56
C ALA A 584 8.35 -5.64 14.85
N VAL A 585 8.16 -6.93 14.60
CA VAL A 585 9.21 -7.94 14.81
C VAL A 585 10.07 -8.19 13.58
N VAL A 586 9.59 -7.81 12.40
CA VAL A 586 10.27 -7.97 11.11
C VAL A 586 9.97 -6.81 10.16
N GLN A 587 10.97 -6.39 9.39
CA GLN A 587 10.85 -5.41 8.31
C GLN A 587 11.65 -5.85 7.08
N TRP A 588 11.05 -5.74 5.90
CA TRP A 588 11.71 -5.97 4.62
C TRP A 588 12.13 -4.65 3.98
N GLN A 589 13.41 -4.50 3.66
CA GLN A 589 13.96 -3.50 2.76
C GLN A 589 14.37 -4.20 1.47
N PHE A 590 13.97 -3.69 0.31
CA PHE A 590 14.34 -4.32 -0.96
C PHE A 590 14.32 -3.33 -2.12
N ALA A 591 14.95 -3.74 -3.23
CA ALA A 591 14.89 -3.08 -4.51
C ALA A 591 14.71 -4.12 -5.63
N THR A 592 14.11 -3.70 -6.74
CA THR A 592 14.01 -4.52 -7.96
C THR A 592 14.66 -3.80 -9.14
N SER A 593 15.12 -4.57 -10.12
CA SER A 593 15.68 -4.04 -11.36
C SER A 593 15.15 -4.83 -12.57
N ARG A 594 14.81 -4.11 -13.63
CA ARG A 594 14.47 -4.68 -14.94
C ARG A 594 15.69 -5.04 -15.78
N ARG A 595 16.90 -4.63 -15.38
CA ARG A 595 18.09 -4.97 -16.14
C ARG A 595 18.36 -6.47 -16.05
N PRO A 596 18.89 -7.09 -17.11
CA PRO A 596 19.29 -8.48 -17.07
C PRO A 596 20.31 -8.67 -15.94
N LEU A 597 19.99 -9.55 -14.99
CA LEU A 597 20.86 -9.84 -13.85
C LEU A 597 21.99 -10.80 -14.30
N HIS A 598 22.81 -10.39 -15.27
CA HIS A 598 23.88 -11.19 -15.87
C HIS A 598 25.20 -11.17 -15.07
N LEU A 599 25.34 -10.24 -14.12
CA LEU A 599 26.46 -10.17 -13.19
C LEU A 599 26.03 -10.55 -11.78
N HIS A 600 26.94 -11.20 -11.06
CA HIS A 600 26.83 -11.54 -9.65
C HIS A 600 26.49 -10.30 -8.81
N VAL A 601 25.20 -10.01 -8.61
CA VAL A 601 24.75 -9.12 -7.56
C VAL A 601 25.03 -9.84 -6.27
N MET A 602 26.22 -9.60 -5.72
CA MET A 602 26.59 -10.23 -4.46
C MET A 602 26.07 -9.37 -3.34
N VAL A 603 25.17 -9.93 -2.54
CA VAL A 603 25.23 -9.71 -1.11
C VAL A 603 26.45 -10.49 -0.63
N SER A 604 27.55 -9.81 -0.36
CA SER A 604 28.80 -10.46 0.09
C SER A 604 28.88 -10.35 1.60
N ALA A 605 28.78 -11.50 2.28
CA ALA A 605 29.13 -11.61 3.69
C ALA A 605 30.65 -11.72 3.82
N VAL A 606 31.23 -10.92 4.71
CA VAL A 606 32.67 -10.90 4.99
C VAL A 606 32.88 -11.39 6.42
N ALA A 607 33.74 -12.41 6.56
CA ALA A 607 34.06 -13.04 7.83
C ALA A 607 34.94 -12.13 8.71
N ALA A 608 35.06 -12.49 9.99
CA ALA A 608 35.98 -11.80 10.90
C ALA A 608 37.41 -11.81 10.35
N ASP A 609 38.07 -10.64 10.43
CA ASP A 609 39.48 -10.36 10.07
C ASP A 609 39.76 -9.92 8.61
N GLU A 610 38.75 -9.86 7.74
CA GLU A 610 38.92 -9.37 6.36
C GLU A 610 38.42 -7.92 6.18
N ILE A 611 39.22 -7.08 5.49
CA ILE A 611 38.81 -5.74 5.08
C ILE A 611 37.79 -5.89 3.94
N PRO A 612 36.66 -5.14 3.95
CA PRO A 612 35.73 -5.14 2.84
C PRO A 612 36.50 -4.90 1.53
N PRO A 613 36.24 -5.69 0.47
CA PRO A 613 36.97 -5.51 -0.79
C PRO A 613 36.81 -4.06 -1.28
N PRO A 614 37.88 -3.42 -1.78
CA PRO A 614 37.81 -2.06 -2.26
C PRO A 614 36.68 -1.94 -3.30
N ALA A 615 35.88 -0.89 -3.21
CA ALA A 615 34.86 -0.62 -4.21
C ALA A 615 35.54 -0.45 -5.58
N HIS A 616 35.08 -1.16 -6.61
CA HIS A 616 35.48 -0.82 -7.97
C HIS A 616 35.06 0.63 -8.25
N PRO A 617 35.87 1.43 -8.98
CA PRO A 617 35.47 2.77 -9.39
C PRO A 617 34.12 2.72 -10.13
N GLY A 618 33.07 3.36 -9.58
CA GLY A 618 31.70 3.31 -10.13
C GLY A 618 30.76 2.29 -9.47
N CYS A 619 31.26 1.39 -8.62
CA CYS A 619 30.46 0.40 -7.91
C CYS A 619 29.88 0.98 -6.62
N CYS A 620 28.56 1.13 -6.59
CA CYS A 620 27.87 1.73 -5.45
C CYS A 620 27.45 0.66 -4.44
N ARG A 621 27.78 0.83 -3.15
CA ARG A 621 27.51 -0.16 -2.09
C ARG A 621 27.08 0.49 -0.77
N PHE A 622 26.29 -0.23 0.02
CA PHE A 622 26.16 0.04 1.45
C PHE A 622 26.60 -1.17 2.28
N VAL A 623 27.06 -0.90 3.51
CA VAL A 623 27.66 -1.90 4.39
C VAL A 623 26.84 -2.01 5.67
N LEU A 624 26.29 -3.20 5.91
CA LEU A 624 25.79 -3.59 7.22
C LEU A 624 26.97 -4.05 8.06
N PHE A 625 27.10 -3.58 9.29
CA PHE A 625 28.20 -3.97 10.18
C PHE A 625 27.70 -4.37 11.57
N LYS A 626 28.26 -5.45 12.10
CA LYS A 626 27.91 -5.99 13.42
C LYS A 626 28.46 -5.08 14.52
N CYS A 627 27.62 -4.73 15.49
CA CYS A 627 28.05 -3.96 16.67
C CYS A 627 29.13 -4.73 17.44
N GLY A 628 30.26 -4.07 17.70
CA GLY A 628 31.44 -4.68 18.33
C GLY A 628 32.48 -5.24 17.35
N ALA A 629 32.21 -5.25 16.05
CA ALA A 629 33.26 -5.44 15.03
C ALA A 629 34.05 -4.14 14.83
N VAL A 630 35.32 -4.25 14.39
CA VAL A 630 36.18 -3.11 14.09
C VAL A 630 35.52 -2.23 13.03
N VAL A 631 35.38 -0.94 13.24
CA VAL A 631 34.76 -0.08 12.22
C VAL A 631 35.66 -0.06 10.97
N PRO A 632 35.15 -0.32 9.74
CA PRO A 632 35.97 -0.26 8.54
C PRO A 632 36.68 1.11 8.45
N PRO A 633 37.98 1.16 8.12
CA PRO A 633 38.77 2.39 8.12
C PRO A 633 38.24 3.47 7.17
N HIS A 634 37.44 3.08 6.17
CA HIS A 634 36.78 3.97 5.22
C HIS A 634 35.31 4.25 5.61
N LEU A 635 35.11 5.17 6.56
CA LEU A 635 33.79 5.75 6.93
C LEU A 635 33.09 6.52 5.78
N GLY A 636 33.70 6.56 4.60
CA GLY A 636 33.10 7.19 3.43
C GLY A 636 31.85 6.48 2.95
N LEU A 637 31.63 5.19 3.24
CA LEU A 637 30.50 4.45 2.68
C LEU A 637 29.17 4.66 3.44
N PRO A 638 28.02 4.46 2.78
CA PRO A 638 26.74 4.21 3.43
C PRO A 638 26.84 3.04 4.42
N ILE A 639 26.71 3.28 5.73
CA ILE A 639 26.84 2.24 6.77
C ILE A 639 25.56 2.08 7.59
N VAL A 640 25.28 0.84 7.98
CA VAL A 640 24.10 0.46 8.78
C VAL A 640 24.56 -0.42 9.93
N PRO A 641 24.55 0.07 11.18
CA PRO A 641 24.82 -0.79 12.32
C PRO A 641 23.74 -1.85 12.45
N VAL A 642 24.13 -3.07 12.81
CA VAL A 642 23.22 -4.15 13.18
C VAL A 642 23.71 -4.82 14.45
N VAL A 643 22.79 -5.41 15.21
CA VAL A 643 23.13 -6.10 16.46
C VAL A 643 23.90 -7.38 16.16
N ARG A 644 23.37 -8.21 15.24
CA ARG A 644 23.97 -9.47 14.78
C ARG A 644 23.50 -9.82 13.37
N PHE A 645 24.19 -10.74 12.71
CA PHE A 645 23.69 -11.41 11.51
C PHE A 645 23.12 -12.79 11.86
N LEU A 646 22.35 -13.37 10.94
CA LEU A 646 21.86 -14.75 11.09
C LEU A 646 23.02 -15.75 11.18
N GLU A 647 24.08 -15.55 10.40
CA GLU A 647 25.33 -16.29 10.50
C GLU A 647 26.31 -15.57 11.43
N GLU A 648 26.68 -16.20 12.56
CA GLU A 648 27.42 -15.51 13.63
C GLU A 648 28.86 -15.13 13.25
N SER A 649 29.47 -15.85 12.30
CA SER A 649 30.82 -15.65 11.76
C SER A 649 30.96 -14.35 10.96
N VAL A 650 29.83 -13.78 10.50
CA VAL A 650 29.80 -12.61 9.64
C VAL A 650 29.93 -11.34 10.48
N ASN A 651 30.87 -10.48 10.10
CA ASN A 651 31.06 -9.16 10.73
C ASN A 651 30.55 -8.01 9.84
N TYR A 652 30.59 -8.19 8.52
CA TYR A 652 30.08 -7.22 7.56
C TYR A 652 29.28 -7.90 6.47
N VAL A 653 28.25 -7.23 5.98
CA VAL A 653 27.57 -7.59 4.74
C VAL A 653 27.60 -6.38 3.81
N CYS A 654 28.20 -6.56 2.64
CA CYS A 654 28.22 -5.55 1.59
C CYS A 654 27.06 -5.80 0.62
N VAL A 655 26.25 -4.78 0.39
CA VAL A 655 25.11 -4.82 -0.54
C VAL A 655 25.38 -3.87 -1.70
N ASN A 656 25.40 -4.41 -2.91
CA ASN A 656 25.55 -3.63 -4.14
C ASN A 656 24.25 -2.90 -4.49
N LEU A 657 24.35 -1.60 -4.78
CA LEU A 657 23.25 -0.70 -5.13
C LEU A 657 23.16 -0.39 -6.63
N CYS A 658 24.23 -0.59 -7.39
CA CYS A 658 24.26 -0.35 -8.84
C CYS A 658 25.08 -1.42 -9.58
N TYR A 659 24.83 -1.54 -10.89
CA TYR A 659 25.63 -2.30 -11.84
C TYR A 659 26.74 -1.42 -12.43
N GLU A 660 27.89 -2.03 -12.77
CA GLU A 660 28.97 -1.42 -13.55
C GLU A 660 28.57 -1.13 -15.00
#